data_AF-A0A250IGM8-F1
#
_entry.id   AF-A0A250IGM8-F1
#
_cell.length_a   1.000
_cell.length_b   1.000
_cell.length_c   1.000
_cell.angle_alpha   90.00
_cell.angle_beta   90.00
_cell.angle_gamma   90.00
#
_symmetry.space_group_name_H-M   'P 1'
#
loop_
_entity.id
_entity.type
_entity.pdbx_description
1 polymer ?
#
loop_
_entity_poly.entity_id
_entity_poly.type
_entity_poly.pdbx_seq_one_letter_code
_entity_poly.pdbx_strand_id
1 'polypeptide(L)'
;MKSSSALGPLLVSAVWLVLAGDARSEAPPASVEASVEGYWLRPFPRGSRLAPCAHGDHVWVWTPQRPGLWLVDSDGRELASVSLGGAGPWDEDVWVVDVVPSANPERAWVHVQERAPMVGKVVSTVYAVDHRGTLERLPLPFHDMQLAPSEGRERLWIVPTLDVRSLWVFDAAGGTREVALAASGQPLATVGQVVPVGDGRQGWLVLDQSLYQVDLLARAPFNPKPLRSRDVKEVIPTARPGVAWVFTRTPGKTGTQLVRVGREGVRSLAASMSGEVQRLYSPPSGERFWLARPSEPSMASSSLLLSDAEGQEVGPGVEVHGRYTLEYAPDGHVWLSDEQRVYLLGEEGDVVARSADSLGGVRLVPVSAERAWAVTRSGTVLLLGVSGRDITVTSSIDTGLRALRLQARDEHGGWVLSDEGTRLHRLTRGPDGLTLTPVLEGVSLGEVLPIPGTARFWLAGTPRGYVYGPAAEVRRVEVGFAGGARLERSMDGAVTLAGRLEAGTPLESLVLDWPGLAEAEAAGRSLRLDLYAEGGERVGQGVRRFSDPLGPLFQWTEPPGDAEQRYRAVVSHEVENGTRLTAVFQNVPFGVPLLERVWVRTALACLAVTLLLVLPLLLLRPAGMSRRWLPLVAYTASLVGLGGGELLGLLGGLRVHLPTVVAVMAAELVLCAGLGLVSPAVFRRLAFTHPFSWAAAPLLRWPAFRRRFFAGHVRQVLRRVDVASAQANGEVFVDLSAHVIEHSAPGMPPSASERTAKELALLLTHERAHLLIQCAGGRGKSALLRQLVRLSLAHFVERPASPLPVFIDPAAEDLEAAAKDALRELGLPEPLRDALLESGDFFLVLDGLTESKLSPEALRRYLEREMGLHAPLLLSARPNESYRTAMSHALRWMAVEPKRLDEDGLVSFQAAYPGPDGKPAELSGALRHICRGRAADGTYVPLLVRLALRFGGGGVDSVINLYRAVFAGLLKTDPDDAATSEMLAFAETLCLDSYWAHRHRLLVFRDSPDEAKLRRLLDAGLLVPADARPGPVPTHVRFFHDSMQSYLTARALFARYAAKARWDCLWRAAGEPGFAREQSDLMTEAGSELFQLCTYVFGHDARLRSELTRHLELCAEANDERLTKEGILAALPESLRNAARKSGRKLGPGALLREATRVCMEHPEGDALFLLYARIAPLAWPWRPDEAPAEDSRTDAA
;
A
#
# COMPACT_ATOMS: atom_id res chain seq x y z
N MET A 1 -14.03 11.42 35.21
CA MET A 1 -15.06 11.91 34.27
C MET A 1 -15.21 13.42 34.44
N LYS A 2 -15.48 14.14 33.34
CA LYS A 2 -15.41 15.62 33.13
C LYS A 2 -14.02 16.18 32.77
N SER A 3 -13.70 16.13 31.47
CA SER A 3 -13.01 17.22 30.74
C SER A 3 -13.20 17.00 29.22
N SER A 4 -14.42 17.28 28.74
CA SER A 4 -14.69 17.53 27.32
C SER A 4 -14.43 19.00 27.02
N SER A 5 -13.78 19.30 25.88
CA SER A 5 -14.17 20.37 24.92
C SER A 5 -13.02 20.96 24.08
N ALA A 6 -11.73 20.72 24.37
CA ALA A 6 -10.67 21.43 23.64
C ALA A 6 -10.21 20.82 22.31
N LEU A 7 -10.65 19.59 21.97
CA LEU A 7 -10.18 18.87 20.76
C LEU A 7 -11.11 18.98 19.55
N GLY A 8 -12.31 19.52 19.71
CA GLY A 8 -13.29 19.71 18.63
C GLY A 8 -12.88 20.74 17.55
N PRO A 9 -12.37 21.94 17.89
CA PRO A 9 -12.21 23.00 16.88
C PRO A 9 -10.94 22.87 16.02
N LEU A 10 -9.91 22.14 16.47
CA LEU A 10 -8.68 21.91 15.70
C LEU A 10 -8.87 20.89 14.56
N LEU A 11 -9.72 19.88 14.77
CA LEU A 11 -10.11 18.91 13.74
C LEU A 11 -11.00 19.51 12.65
N VAL A 12 -11.80 20.52 12.99
CA VAL A 12 -12.68 21.22 12.05
C VAL A 12 -11.90 22.24 11.19
N SER A 13 -10.87 22.87 11.74
CA SER A 13 -10.12 23.93 11.03
C SER A 13 -9.19 23.40 9.94
N ALA A 14 -8.59 22.22 10.13
CA ALA A 14 -7.74 21.59 9.10
C ALA A 14 -8.57 21.00 7.93
N VAL A 15 -9.80 20.56 8.19
CA VAL A 15 -10.74 20.09 7.17
C VAL A 15 -11.29 21.26 6.34
N TRP A 16 -11.40 22.45 6.92
CA TRP A 16 -11.88 23.65 6.21
C TRP A 16 -10.84 24.31 5.30
N LEU A 17 -9.54 24.22 5.62
CA LEU A 17 -8.47 24.82 4.80
C LEU A 17 -8.20 24.09 3.47
N VAL A 18 -8.68 22.85 3.32
CA VAL A 18 -8.60 22.06 2.07
C VAL A 18 -9.84 22.27 1.19
N LEU A 19 -10.91 22.90 1.70
CA LEU A 19 -12.17 23.12 0.97
C LEU A 19 -12.24 24.45 0.19
N ALA A 20 -11.17 25.26 0.15
CA ALA A 20 -11.20 26.63 -0.37
C ALA A 20 -10.58 26.84 -1.78
N GLY A 21 -10.20 25.77 -2.49
CA GLY A 21 -9.68 25.88 -3.85
C GLY A 21 -10.39 24.94 -4.81
N ASP A 22 -11.51 25.37 -5.40
CA ASP A 22 -11.52 25.58 -6.86
C ASP A 22 -12.80 26.28 -7.33
N ALA A 23 -12.59 27.26 -8.22
CA ALA A 23 -13.58 28.13 -8.79
C ALA A 23 -14.36 27.41 -9.90
N ARG A 24 -15.70 27.39 -9.79
CA ARG A 24 -16.60 26.90 -10.84
C ARG A 24 -16.59 27.87 -12.02
N SER A 25 -16.44 27.35 -13.25
CA SER A 25 -16.62 28.16 -14.46
C SER A 25 -18.06 28.02 -14.98
N GLU A 26 -18.79 29.13 -15.02
CA GLU A 26 -20.17 29.22 -15.55
C GLU A 26 -20.16 29.39 -17.07
N ALA A 27 -19.67 28.40 -17.83
CA ALA A 27 -19.78 28.39 -19.29
C ALA A 27 -20.88 27.42 -19.76
N PRO A 28 -21.78 27.82 -20.70
CA PRO A 28 -22.80 26.92 -21.24
C PRO A 28 -22.17 25.74 -22.00
N PRO A 29 -22.77 24.54 -21.96
CA PRO A 29 -22.19 23.36 -22.61
C PRO A 29 -22.19 23.50 -24.14
N ALA A 30 -21.09 23.10 -24.78
CA ALA A 30 -21.01 22.98 -26.23
C ALA A 30 -21.89 21.82 -26.71
N SER A 31 -22.45 21.92 -27.92
CA SER A 31 -23.30 20.89 -28.52
C SER A 31 -22.53 19.58 -28.75
N VAL A 32 -23.19 18.45 -28.46
CA VAL A 32 -22.67 17.10 -28.74
C VAL A 32 -22.78 16.85 -30.24
N GLU A 33 -21.68 16.55 -30.90
CA GLU A 33 -21.63 16.23 -32.34
C GLU A 33 -21.38 14.74 -32.54
N ALA A 34 -21.99 14.13 -33.57
CA ALA A 34 -21.79 12.72 -33.88
C ALA A 34 -21.52 12.47 -35.37
N SER A 35 -20.47 11.72 -35.68
CA SER A 35 -20.17 11.21 -37.02
C SER A 35 -20.20 9.68 -37.04
N VAL A 36 -20.59 9.10 -38.17
CA VAL A 36 -20.60 7.65 -38.39
C VAL A 36 -19.78 7.35 -39.63
N GLU A 37 -18.79 6.49 -39.46
CA GLU A 37 -17.88 6.07 -40.52
C GLU A 37 -17.78 4.55 -40.53
N GLY A 38 -17.61 3.97 -41.71
CA GLY A 38 -17.42 2.54 -41.87
C GLY A 38 -18.15 1.96 -43.06
N TYR A 39 -18.29 0.64 -43.03
CA TYR A 39 -18.80 -0.15 -44.13
C TYR A 39 -19.38 -1.46 -43.64
N TRP A 40 -20.36 -1.97 -44.38
CA TRP A 40 -20.98 -3.24 -44.09
C TRP A 40 -20.79 -4.20 -45.26
N LEU A 41 -20.68 -5.48 -44.92
CA LEU A 41 -20.47 -6.56 -45.87
C LEU A 41 -21.50 -7.67 -45.64
N ARG A 42 -22.30 -8.02 -46.65
CA ARG A 42 -23.19 -9.20 -46.60
C ARG A 42 -22.40 -10.49 -46.84
N PRO A 43 -22.25 -11.42 -45.89
CA PRO A 43 -21.44 -12.63 -46.11
C PRO A 43 -22.18 -13.70 -46.95
N PHE A 44 -21.57 -14.14 -48.04
CA PHE A 44 -21.89 -15.41 -48.72
C PHE A 44 -21.08 -16.57 -48.12
N PRO A 45 -21.39 -17.85 -48.37
CA PRO A 45 -20.56 -18.96 -47.89
C PRO A 45 -19.07 -18.87 -48.32
N ARG A 46 -18.20 -19.61 -47.62
CA ARG A 46 -16.77 -19.61 -47.96
C ARG A 46 -16.55 -20.25 -49.33
N GLY A 47 -15.77 -19.59 -50.19
CA GLY A 47 -15.44 -20.10 -51.52
C GLY A 47 -16.46 -19.80 -52.62
N SER A 48 -17.46 -18.95 -52.38
CA SER A 48 -18.45 -18.60 -53.40
C SER A 48 -17.84 -17.87 -54.61
N ARG A 49 -18.32 -18.22 -55.80
CA ARG A 49 -18.08 -17.53 -57.08
C ARG A 49 -19.27 -16.63 -57.41
N LEU A 50 -19.01 -15.60 -58.21
CA LEU A 50 -19.96 -14.55 -58.57
C LEU A 50 -19.99 -14.39 -60.09
N ALA A 51 -21.19 -14.31 -60.68
CA ALA A 51 -21.38 -13.98 -62.09
C ALA A 51 -22.45 -12.89 -62.23
N PRO A 52 -22.08 -11.63 -62.53
CA PRO A 52 -23.03 -10.53 -62.64
C PRO A 52 -23.91 -10.71 -63.88
N CYS A 53 -25.19 -10.39 -63.73
CA CYS A 53 -26.11 -10.28 -64.87
C CYS A 53 -25.68 -9.13 -65.79
N ALA A 54 -26.10 -9.17 -67.06
CA ALA A 54 -25.68 -8.21 -68.07
C ALA A 54 -25.95 -6.73 -67.71
N HIS A 55 -26.96 -6.45 -66.87
CA HIS A 55 -27.30 -5.11 -66.41
C HIS A 55 -26.57 -4.68 -65.11
N GLY A 56 -25.85 -5.58 -64.44
CA GLY A 56 -24.97 -5.28 -63.29
C GLY A 56 -25.64 -5.22 -61.90
N ASP A 57 -26.95 -4.97 -61.81
CA ASP A 57 -27.65 -4.83 -60.51
C ASP A 57 -27.96 -6.15 -59.80
N HIS A 58 -27.83 -7.28 -60.51
CA HIS A 58 -28.03 -8.62 -59.97
C HIS A 58 -26.78 -9.47 -60.18
N VAL A 59 -26.54 -10.39 -59.26
CA VAL A 59 -25.44 -11.36 -59.36
C VAL A 59 -25.93 -12.77 -59.06
N TRP A 60 -25.44 -13.71 -59.85
CA TRP A 60 -25.54 -15.13 -59.51
C TRP A 60 -24.39 -15.51 -58.58
N VAL A 61 -24.73 -16.11 -57.45
CA VAL A 61 -23.80 -16.59 -56.44
C VAL A 61 -23.91 -18.10 -56.35
N TRP A 62 -22.78 -18.80 -56.35
CA TRP A 62 -22.74 -20.25 -56.08
C TRP A 62 -21.46 -20.60 -55.37
N THR A 63 -21.41 -21.75 -54.69
CA THR A 63 -20.16 -22.24 -54.08
C THR A 63 -19.69 -23.48 -54.83
N PRO A 64 -18.49 -23.48 -55.43
CA PRO A 64 -17.95 -24.69 -56.05
C PRO A 64 -17.92 -25.83 -55.04
N GLN A 65 -18.30 -27.04 -55.46
CA GLN A 65 -18.32 -28.24 -54.62
C GLN A 65 -19.41 -28.26 -53.52
N ARG A 66 -20.42 -27.38 -53.58
CA ARG A 66 -21.64 -27.46 -52.74
C ARG A 66 -22.90 -27.30 -53.58
N PRO A 67 -24.03 -27.92 -53.17
CA PRO A 67 -25.32 -27.68 -53.78
C PRO A 67 -25.82 -26.26 -53.44
N GLY A 68 -26.30 -25.52 -54.44
CA GLY A 68 -26.96 -24.22 -54.26
C GLY A 68 -26.51 -23.14 -55.23
N LEU A 69 -27.49 -22.42 -55.79
CA LEU A 69 -27.34 -21.26 -56.65
C LEU A 69 -28.32 -20.16 -56.19
N TRP A 70 -27.84 -18.93 -56.04
CA TRP A 70 -28.62 -17.79 -55.56
C TRP A 70 -28.57 -16.63 -56.57
N LEU A 71 -29.68 -15.93 -56.73
CA LEU A 71 -29.75 -14.64 -57.41
C LEU A 71 -29.92 -13.54 -56.37
N VAL A 72 -29.01 -12.56 -56.37
CA VAL A 72 -28.96 -11.51 -55.35
C VAL A 72 -28.96 -10.14 -56.01
N ASP A 73 -29.72 -9.19 -55.46
CA ASP A 73 -29.75 -7.80 -55.91
C ASP A 73 -28.67 -6.93 -55.26
N SER A 74 -28.46 -5.74 -55.82
CA SER A 74 -27.47 -4.78 -55.35
C SER A 74 -27.67 -4.27 -53.90
N ASP A 75 -28.85 -4.46 -53.30
CA ASP A 75 -29.12 -4.21 -51.87
C ASP A 75 -28.76 -5.42 -50.99
N GLY A 76 -28.32 -6.50 -51.61
CA GLY A 76 -27.97 -7.77 -51.00
C GLY A 76 -29.16 -8.72 -50.85
N ARG A 77 -30.38 -8.37 -51.26
CA ARG A 77 -31.56 -9.23 -51.06
C ARG A 77 -31.51 -10.42 -52.00
N GLU A 78 -31.84 -11.59 -51.45
CA GLU A 78 -32.01 -12.81 -52.22
C GLU A 78 -33.32 -12.74 -52.99
N LEU A 79 -33.23 -12.73 -54.33
CA LEU A 79 -34.39 -12.73 -55.21
C LEU A 79 -34.84 -14.15 -55.55
N ALA A 80 -33.89 -15.09 -55.63
CA ALA A 80 -34.16 -16.51 -55.84
C ALA A 80 -33.06 -17.37 -55.22
N SER A 81 -33.45 -18.55 -54.73
CA SER A 81 -32.55 -19.62 -54.29
C SER A 81 -32.97 -20.92 -54.93
N VAL A 82 -32.00 -21.62 -55.49
CA VAL A 82 -32.21 -22.77 -56.35
C VAL A 82 -31.44 -23.97 -55.79
N SER A 83 -32.20 -24.97 -55.36
CA SER A 83 -31.66 -26.28 -54.98
C SER A 83 -31.47 -27.13 -56.24
N LEU A 84 -30.22 -27.45 -56.55
CA LEU A 84 -29.85 -28.29 -57.68
C LEU A 84 -29.75 -29.75 -57.20
N GLY A 85 -30.87 -30.47 -57.28
CA GLY A 85 -31.00 -31.84 -56.79
C GLY A 85 -32.47 -32.23 -56.62
N GLY A 86 -32.87 -33.42 -57.10
CA GLY A 86 -34.21 -33.94 -56.82
C GLY A 86 -34.30 -34.32 -55.34
N ALA A 87 -35.46 -34.12 -54.70
CA ALA A 87 -35.72 -34.19 -53.25
C ALA A 87 -35.40 -35.54 -52.52
N GLY A 88 -34.26 -36.16 -52.79
CA GLY A 88 -33.79 -37.43 -52.26
C GLY A 88 -32.43 -37.28 -51.56
N PRO A 89 -32.09 -38.20 -50.64
CA PRO A 89 -31.00 -38.06 -49.67
C PRO A 89 -29.57 -38.25 -50.23
N TRP A 90 -29.37 -38.13 -51.55
CA TRP A 90 -28.06 -38.23 -52.21
C TRP A 90 -27.55 -36.87 -52.73
N ASP A 91 -28.07 -35.78 -52.16
CA ASP A 91 -27.83 -34.37 -52.57
C ASP A 91 -26.42 -33.81 -52.27
N GLU A 92 -25.50 -34.61 -51.70
CA GLU A 92 -24.13 -34.16 -51.39
C GLU A 92 -23.13 -34.29 -52.57
N ASP A 93 -23.54 -34.91 -53.68
CA ASP A 93 -22.67 -35.25 -54.81
C ASP A 93 -22.91 -34.40 -56.08
N VAL A 94 -23.68 -33.30 -55.98
CA VAL A 94 -23.98 -32.34 -57.06
C VAL A 94 -23.35 -30.98 -56.76
N TRP A 95 -22.61 -30.42 -57.72
CA TRP A 95 -22.05 -29.07 -57.57
C TRP A 95 -22.09 -28.25 -58.85
N VAL A 96 -22.27 -26.94 -58.69
CA VAL A 96 -22.18 -25.97 -59.79
C VAL A 96 -20.72 -25.73 -60.13
N VAL A 97 -20.37 -25.97 -61.39
CA VAL A 97 -19.04 -25.72 -61.96
C VAL A 97 -18.92 -24.27 -62.40
N ASP A 98 -19.90 -23.83 -63.18
CA ASP A 98 -19.91 -22.51 -63.81
C ASP A 98 -21.33 -22.00 -64.05
N VAL A 99 -21.49 -20.68 -64.09
CA VAL A 99 -22.75 -20.00 -64.39
C VAL A 99 -22.49 -18.96 -65.46
N VAL A 100 -23.15 -19.11 -66.60
CA VAL A 100 -23.05 -18.22 -67.75
C VAL A 100 -24.36 -17.43 -67.85
N PRO A 101 -24.40 -16.15 -67.44
CA PRO A 101 -25.58 -15.31 -67.61
C PRO A 101 -25.91 -15.15 -69.09
N SER A 102 -27.19 -15.23 -69.46
CA SER A 102 -27.61 -15.01 -70.85
C SER A 102 -27.79 -13.52 -71.15
N ALA A 103 -27.98 -13.18 -72.43
CA ALA A 103 -28.41 -11.83 -72.83
C ALA A 103 -29.76 -11.42 -72.22
N ASN A 104 -30.61 -12.40 -71.85
CA ASN A 104 -31.80 -12.13 -71.07
C ASN A 104 -31.39 -11.96 -69.60
N PRO A 105 -31.59 -10.77 -68.99
CA PRO A 105 -31.17 -10.47 -67.63
C PRO A 105 -31.82 -11.38 -66.58
N GLU A 106 -32.93 -12.02 -66.95
CA GLU A 106 -33.68 -12.94 -66.10
C GLU A 106 -33.30 -14.41 -66.29
N ARG A 107 -32.28 -14.74 -67.08
CA ARG A 107 -31.89 -16.14 -67.35
C ARG A 107 -30.38 -16.36 -67.34
N ALA A 108 -29.98 -17.55 -66.91
CA ALA A 108 -28.59 -18.02 -66.99
C ALA A 108 -28.54 -19.50 -67.40
N TRP A 109 -27.39 -19.92 -67.94
CA TRP A 109 -27.05 -21.32 -68.14
C TRP A 109 -26.10 -21.77 -67.03
N VAL A 110 -26.46 -22.83 -66.33
CA VAL A 110 -25.77 -23.36 -65.15
C VAL A 110 -25.15 -24.69 -65.51
N HIS A 111 -23.82 -24.76 -65.51
CA HIS A 111 -23.08 -25.99 -65.69
C HIS A 111 -22.90 -26.69 -64.35
N VAL A 112 -23.45 -27.89 -64.24
CA VAL A 112 -23.50 -28.70 -63.03
C VAL A 112 -22.76 -30.01 -63.27
N GLN A 113 -22.00 -30.46 -62.28
CA GLN A 113 -21.40 -31.77 -62.25
C GLN A 113 -22.01 -32.59 -61.13
N GLU A 114 -22.36 -33.84 -61.43
CA GLU A 114 -22.93 -34.80 -60.49
C GLU A 114 -22.04 -36.05 -60.48
N ARG A 115 -21.75 -36.58 -59.30
CA ARG A 115 -21.02 -37.85 -59.17
C ARG A 115 -22.00 -39.01 -59.25
N ALA A 116 -21.97 -39.76 -60.35
CA ALA A 116 -22.88 -40.89 -60.53
C ALA A 116 -22.56 -42.04 -59.53
N PRO A 117 -23.51 -42.47 -58.68
CA PRO A 117 -23.25 -43.37 -57.56
C PRO A 117 -22.80 -44.78 -57.95
N MET A 118 -23.00 -45.20 -59.22
CA MET A 118 -22.72 -46.56 -59.68
C MET A 118 -21.33 -46.76 -60.32
N VAL A 119 -20.59 -45.69 -60.66
CA VAL A 119 -19.30 -45.81 -61.39
C VAL A 119 -18.21 -44.83 -60.90
N GLY A 120 -18.53 -43.88 -60.03
CA GLY A 120 -17.56 -42.87 -59.55
C GLY A 120 -17.09 -41.88 -60.62
N LYS A 121 -17.69 -41.92 -61.82
CA LYS A 121 -17.44 -40.99 -62.93
C LYS A 121 -18.30 -39.74 -62.75
N VAL A 122 -17.70 -38.56 -62.92
CA VAL A 122 -18.39 -37.26 -62.87
C VAL A 122 -19.15 -37.06 -64.17
N VAL A 123 -20.43 -36.74 -64.06
CA VAL A 123 -21.34 -36.50 -65.18
C VAL A 123 -21.65 -35.02 -65.21
N SER A 124 -21.31 -34.31 -66.29
CA SER A 124 -21.73 -32.92 -66.45
C SER A 124 -23.12 -32.81 -67.09
N THR A 125 -23.93 -31.90 -66.56
CA THR A 125 -25.24 -31.51 -67.07
C THR A 125 -25.32 -29.98 -67.13
N VAL A 126 -26.08 -29.43 -68.07
CA VAL A 126 -26.34 -27.98 -68.14
C VAL A 126 -27.82 -27.72 -67.94
N TYR A 127 -28.15 -26.73 -67.11
CA TYR A 127 -29.52 -26.26 -66.86
C TYR A 127 -29.67 -24.83 -67.37
N ALA A 128 -30.85 -24.48 -67.91
CA ALA A 128 -31.29 -23.10 -67.98
C ALA A 128 -32.02 -22.77 -66.68
N VAL A 129 -31.71 -21.63 -66.07
CA VAL A 129 -32.37 -21.12 -64.86
C VAL A 129 -32.98 -19.75 -65.15
N ASP A 130 -34.19 -19.50 -64.65
CA ASP A 130 -34.82 -18.19 -64.69
C ASP A 130 -34.70 -17.43 -63.34
N HIS A 131 -35.07 -16.15 -63.34
CA HIS A 131 -35.04 -15.27 -62.16
C HIS A 131 -35.95 -15.74 -61.01
N ARG A 132 -36.86 -16.69 -61.26
CA ARG A 132 -37.75 -17.29 -60.24
C ARG A 132 -37.17 -18.58 -59.68
N GLY A 133 -36.01 -19.01 -60.17
CA GLY A 133 -35.35 -20.24 -59.76
C GLY A 133 -35.88 -21.50 -60.45
N THR A 134 -36.64 -21.36 -61.54
CA THR A 134 -37.11 -22.50 -62.32
C THR A 134 -35.96 -23.10 -63.11
N LEU A 135 -35.73 -24.40 -62.95
CA LEU A 135 -34.66 -25.14 -63.65
C LEU A 135 -35.22 -25.96 -64.82
N GLU A 136 -34.63 -25.76 -65.99
CA GLU A 136 -34.88 -26.57 -67.19
C GLU A 136 -33.60 -27.29 -67.61
N ARG A 137 -33.59 -28.62 -67.56
CA ARG A 137 -32.42 -29.42 -67.96
C ARG A 137 -32.25 -29.40 -69.47
N LEU A 138 -31.08 -29.02 -69.98
CA LEU A 138 -30.77 -29.06 -71.40
C LEU A 138 -30.50 -30.52 -71.84
N PRO A 139 -31.17 -31.03 -72.89
CA PRO A 139 -31.05 -32.43 -73.31
C PRO A 139 -29.77 -32.67 -74.13
N LEU A 140 -28.63 -32.84 -73.46
CA LEU A 140 -27.33 -33.10 -74.09
C LEU A 140 -26.97 -34.60 -74.11
N PRO A 141 -26.48 -35.15 -75.22
CA PRO A 141 -26.16 -36.58 -75.34
C PRO A 141 -24.76 -36.97 -74.81
N PHE A 142 -24.05 -36.06 -74.14
CA PHE A 142 -22.66 -36.24 -73.67
C PHE A 142 -22.41 -35.54 -72.33
N HIS A 143 -21.28 -35.86 -71.69
CA HIS A 143 -20.99 -35.46 -70.30
C HIS A 143 -19.67 -34.69 -70.11
N ASP A 144 -18.74 -34.76 -71.05
CA ASP A 144 -17.52 -33.95 -71.04
C ASP A 144 -17.66 -32.90 -72.13
N MET A 145 -17.69 -31.61 -71.78
CA MET A 145 -18.08 -30.55 -72.70
C MET A 145 -17.38 -29.22 -72.43
N GLN A 146 -17.22 -28.42 -73.49
CA GLN A 146 -16.77 -27.03 -73.45
C GLN A 146 -17.96 -26.12 -73.72
N LEU A 147 -18.19 -25.17 -72.81
CA LEU A 147 -19.19 -24.11 -72.93
C LEU A 147 -18.53 -22.86 -73.51
N ALA A 148 -19.09 -22.31 -74.59
CA ALA A 148 -18.57 -21.11 -75.25
C ALA A 148 -19.75 -20.15 -75.53
N PRO A 149 -19.96 -19.11 -74.71
CA PRO A 149 -20.96 -18.08 -75.00
C PRO A 149 -20.50 -17.17 -76.15
N SER A 150 -21.46 -16.70 -76.93
CA SER A 150 -21.31 -15.58 -77.87
C SER A 150 -20.97 -14.27 -77.16
N GLU A 151 -20.44 -13.28 -77.89
CA GLU A 151 -19.95 -12.01 -77.34
C GLU A 151 -21.04 -11.23 -76.59
N GLY A 152 -22.26 -11.18 -77.13
CA GLY A 152 -23.43 -10.59 -76.49
C GLY A 152 -24.22 -11.57 -75.60
N ARG A 153 -23.73 -12.81 -75.45
CA ARG A 153 -24.37 -13.91 -74.72
C ARG A 153 -25.79 -14.23 -75.21
N GLU A 154 -26.10 -13.95 -76.48
CA GLU A 154 -27.39 -14.31 -77.08
C GLU A 154 -27.50 -15.80 -77.35
N ARG A 155 -26.37 -16.48 -77.53
CA ARG A 155 -26.25 -17.93 -77.75
C ARG A 155 -25.10 -18.55 -76.97
N LEU A 156 -25.28 -19.81 -76.58
CA LEU A 156 -24.29 -20.68 -75.95
C LEU A 156 -23.99 -21.86 -76.87
N TRP A 157 -22.72 -22.00 -77.26
CA TRP A 157 -22.22 -23.17 -77.98
C TRP A 157 -21.70 -24.19 -76.98
N ILE A 158 -22.14 -25.43 -77.11
CA ILE A 158 -21.74 -26.56 -76.26
C ILE A 158 -21.21 -27.66 -77.17
N VAL A 159 -19.94 -28.00 -77.01
CA VAL A 159 -19.26 -29.04 -77.80
C VAL A 159 -18.66 -30.07 -76.83
N PRO A 160 -18.79 -31.38 -77.07
CA PRO A 160 -18.11 -32.37 -76.26
C PRO A 160 -16.58 -32.21 -76.36
N THR A 161 -15.83 -32.48 -75.30
CA THR A 161 -14.36 -32.27 -75.34
C THR A 161 -13.60 -33.40 -76.03
N LEU A 162 -14.14 -34.61 -75.94
CA LEU A 162 -13.66 -35.83 -76.58
C LEU A 162 -14.77 -36.37 -77.48
N ASP A 163 -14.41 -37.14 -78.50
CA ASP A 163 -15.38 -37.81 -79.37
C ASP A 163 -16.37 -36.86 -80.08
N VAL A 164 -15.86 -35.75 -80.60
CA VAL A 164 -16.67 -34.68 -81.20
C VAL A 164 -17.46 -35.15 -82.43
N ARG A 165 -18.78 -35.29 -82.27
CA ARG A 165 -19.72 -35.65 -83.35
C ARG A 165 -20.73 -34.56 -83.67
N SER A 166 -21.10 -33.74 -82.70
CA SER A 166 -22.01 -32.61 -82.90
C SER A 166 -21.70 -31.43 -81.98
N LEU A 167 -22.08 -30.23 -82.44
CA LEU A 167 -22.10 -28.98 -81.70
C LEU A 167 -23.56 -28.66 -81.38
N TRP A 168 -23.85 -28.30 -80.14
CA TRP A 168 -25.17 -27.87 -79.69
C TRP A 168 -25.18 -26.37 -79.44
N VAL A 169 -26.18 -25.68 -79.99
CA VAL A 169 -26.33 -24.23 -79.83
C VAL A 169 -27.65 -23.93 -79.16
N PHE A 170 -27.60 -23.17 -78.07
CA PHE A 170 -28.76 -22.71 -77.31
C PHE A 170 -28.87 -21.20 -77.43
N ASP A 171 -30.06 -20.67 -77.70
CA ASP A 171 -30.29 -19.22 -77.62
C ASP A 171 -30.79 -18.78 -76.23
N ALA A 172 -30.72 -17.48 -75.94
CA ALA A 172 -31.15 -16.91 -74.66
C ALA A 172 -32.67 -17.10 -74.37
N ALA A 173 -33.47 -17.38 -75.41
CA ALA A 173 -34.89 -17.70 -75.27
C ALA A 173 -35.15 -19.19 -74.96
N GLY A 174 -34.12 -20.05 -74.99
CA GLY A 174 -34.21 -21.49 -74.74
C GLY A 174 -34.32 -22.35 -76.00
N GLY A 175 -34.26 -21.75 -77.19
CA GLY A 175 -34.24 -22.48 -78.46
C GLY A 175 -32.95 -23.29 -78.62
N THR A 176 -33.06 -24.51 -79.15
CA THR A 176 -31.93 -25.45 -79.28
C THR A 176 -31.70 -25.86 -80.74
N ARG A 177 -30.44 -26.06 -81.12
CA ARG A 177 -30.06 -26.55 -82.44
C ARG A 177 -28.81 -27.42 -82.38
N GLU A 178 -28.92 -28.65 -82.89
CA GLU A 178 -27.79 -29.55 -83.09
C GLU A 178 -27.18 -29.36 -84.49
N VAL A 179 -25.84 -29.34 -84.56
CA VAL A 179 -25.05 -29.30 -85.78
C VAL A 179 -24.13 -30.51 -85.83
N ALA A 180 -24.34 -31.42 -86.78
CA ALA A 180 -23.46 -32.58 -86.97
C ALA A 180 -22.09 -32.15 -87.53
N LEU A 181 -21.00 -32.55 -86.85
CA LEU A 181 -19.61 -32.21 -87.17
C LEU A 181 -18.82 -33.38 -87.81
N ALA A 182 -19.40 -34.57 -87.91
CA ALA A 182 -18.75 -35.71 -88.56
C ALA A 182 -19.77 -36.55 -89.34
N ALA A 183 -19.34 -37.12 -90.48
CA ALA A 183 -20.10 -38.18 -91.15
C ALA A 183 -19.87 -39.51 -90.42
N SER A 184 -20.88 -40.38 -90.41
CA SER A 184 -20.82 -41.74 -89.86
C SER A 184 -19.51 -42.46 -90.26
N GLY A 185 -18.67 -42.81 -89.27
CA GLY A 185 -17.45 -43.61 -89.47
C GLY A 185 -16.11 -42.86 -89.54
N GLN A 186 -16.06 -41.54 -89.35
CA GLN A 186 -14.79 -40.81 -89.23
C GLN A 186 -14.17 -40.91 -87.82
N PRO A 187 -12.82 -40.82 -87.70
CA PRO A 187 -12.13 -40.88 -86.40
C PRO A 187 -12.57 -39.73 -85.50
N LEU A 188 -12.60 -40.03 -84.20
CA LEU A 188 -13.06 -39.17 -83.13
C LEU A 188 -12.04 -38.05 -82.90
N ALA A 189 -12.49 -36.79 -83.00
CA ALA A 189 -11.65 -35.62 -82.83
C ALA A 189 -11.73 -35.02 -81.43
N THR A 190 -10.64 -34.41 -80.99
CA THR A 190 -10.53 -33.65 -79.73
C THR A 190 -10.75 -32.17 -79.99
N VAL A 191 -11.52 -31.50 -79.11
CA VAL A 191 -11.74 -30.05 -79.24
C VAL A 191 -10.55 -29.30 -78.64
N GLY A 192 -10.00 -28.36 -79.41
CA GLY A 192 -8.95 -27.45 -78.95
C GLY A 192 -9.49 -26.08 -78.54
N GLN A 193 -10.33 -25.48 -79.38
CA GLN A 193 -10.89 -24.16 -79.16
C GLN A 193 -12.27 -24.04 -79.83
N VAL A 194 -13.22 -23.40 -79.14
CA VAL A 194 -14.56 -23.08 -79.65
C VAL A 194 -14.74 -21.57 -79.57
N VAL A 195 -14.96 -20.91 -80.71
CA VAL A 195 -15.06 -19.45 -80.80
C VAL A 195 -16.32 -19.06 -81.58
N PRO A 196 -17.47 -18.86 -80.91
CA PRO A 196 -18.62 -18.19 -81.53
C PRO A 196 -18.26 -16.73 -81.83
N VAL A 197 -18.81 -16.16 -82.90
CA VAL A 197 -18.54 -14.79 -83.37
C VAL A 197 -19.82 -13.97 -83.34
N GLY A 198 -19.74 -12.73 -82.84
CA GLY A 198 -20.88 -11.83 -82.70
C GLY A 198 -22.01 -12.49 -81.90
N ASP A 199 -23.20 -12.60 -82.50
CA ASP A 199 -24.41 -13.20 -81.90
C ASP A 199 -24.38 -14.74 -81.79
N GLY A 200 -23.27 -15.37 -82.20
CA GLY A 200 -23.10 -16.83 -82.16
C GLY A 200 -23.84 -17.59 -83.26
N ARG A 201 -24.30 -16.96 -84.34
CA ARG A 201 -24.80 -17.68 -85.53
C ARG A 201 -23.69 -18.28 -86.38
N GLN A 202 -22.48 -17.77 -86.24
CA GLN A 202 -21.30 -18.23 -86.94
C GLN A 202 -20.14 -18.34 -85.95
N GLY A 203 -19.13 -19.12 -86.30
CA GLY A 203 -17.98 -19.31 -85.44
C GLY A 203 -16.99 -20.34 -85.95
N TRP A 204 -15.97 -20.55 -85.14
CA TRP A 204 -14.81 -21.35 -85.48
C TRP A 204 -14.62 -22.47 -84.46
N LEU A 205 -14.23 -23.63 -84.96
CA LEU A 205 -13.93 -24.82 -84.18
C LEU A 205 -12.54 -25.31 -84.54
N VAL A 206 -11.68 -25.49 -83.54
CA VAL A 206 -10.40 -26.18 -83.71
C VAL A 206 -10.58 -27.62 -83.24
N LEU A 207 -10.48 -28.57 -84.16
CA LEU A 207 -10.58 -30.00 -83.89
C LEU A 207 -9.26 -30.67 -84.32
N ASP A 208 -8.61 -31.41 -83.44
CA ASP A 208 -7.30 -32.06 -83.68
C ASP A 208 -6.28 -31.14 -84.36
N GLN A 209 -6.12 -29.93 -83.80
CA GLN A 209 -5.21 -28.88 -84.31
C GLN A 209 -5.55 -28.35 -85.72
N SER A 210 -6.69 -28.72 -86.27
CA SER A 210 -7.19 -28.30 -87.58
C SER A 210 -8.37 -27.35 -87.42
N LEU A 211 -8.47 -26.35 -88.30
CA LEU A 211 -9.51 -25.33 -88.23
C LEU A 211 -10.73 -25.68 -89.08
N TYR A 212 -11.91 -25.52 -88.48
CA TYR A 212 -13.21 -25.67 -89.10
C TYR A 212 -14.06 -24.43 -88.85
N GLN A 213 -14.99 -24.18 -89.75
CA GLN A 213 -15.94 -23.08 -89.66
C GLN A 213 -17.36 -23.63 -89.57
N VAL A 214 -18.14 -23.04 -88.67
CA VAL A 214 -19.56 -23.31 -88.49
C VAL A 214 -20.35 -22.06 -88.82
N ASP A 215 -21.40 -22.22 -89.61
CA ASP A 215 -22.37 -21.17 -89.91
C ASP A 215 -23.78 -21.74 -89.88
N LEU A 216 -24.52 -21.37 -88.86
CA LEU A 216 -25.88 -21.85 -88.64
C LEU A 216 -26.84 -21.37 -89.74
N LEU A 217 -26.51 -20.35 -90.53
CA LEU A 217 -27.38 -19.85 -91.61
C LEU A 217 -27.16 -20.59 -92.94
N ALA A 218 -26.08 -21.37 -93.08
CA ALA A 218 -25.82 -22.13 -94.31
C ALA A 218 -26.68 -23.41 -94.42
N ARG A 219 -26.96 -23.84 -95.66
CA ARG A 219 -27.67 -25.11 -95.95
C ARG A 219 -26.96 -26.33 -95.35
N ALA A 220 -25.62 -26.32 -95.36
CA ALA A 220 -24.77 -27.26 -94.65
C ALA A 220 -24.02 -26.47 -93.58
N PRO A 221 -24.46 -26.49 -92.30
CA PRO A 221 -23.91 -25.62 -91.27
C PRO A 221 -22.44 -25.88 -90.92
N PHE A 222 -21.94 -27.08 -91.24
CA PHE A 222 -20.56 -27.48 -91.04
C PHE A 222 -20.00 -28.16 -92.30
N ASN A 223 -18.73 -27.86 -92.63
CA ASN A 223 -18.01 -28.49 -93.72
C ASN A 223 -16.92 -29.42 -93.16
N PRO A 224 -16.98 -30.74 -93.39
CA PRO A 224 -16.05 -31.71 -92.78
C PRO A 224 -14.63 -31.68 -93.38
N LYS A 225 -14.38 -30.88 -94.41
CA LYS A 225 -13.02 -30.66 -94.92
C LYS A 225 -12.33 -29.60 -94.05
N PRO A 226 -11.26 -29.95 -93.30
CA PRO A 226 -10.51 -28.94 -92.57
C PRO A 226 -9.96 -27.91 -93.55
N LEU A 227 -9.93 -26.65 -93.10
CA LEU A 227 -9.27 -25.59 -93.84
C LEU A 227 -7.75 -25.89 -93.85
N ARG A 228 -7.00 -25.44 -94.88
CA ARG A 228 -5.56 -25.77 -95.08
C ARG A 228 -4.63 -25.13 -94.02
N SER A 229 -4.84 -25.45 -92.75
CA SER A 229 -4.17 -24.92 -91.57
C SER A 229 -3.98 -26.07 -90.58
N ARG A 230 -2.72 -26.45 -90.28
CA ARG A 230 -2.34 -27.49 -89.32
C ARG A 230 -1.55 -26.86 -88.17
N ASP A 231 -1.53 -27.45 -86.98
CA ASP A 231 -0.95 -26.84 -85.77
C ASP A 231 -1.56 -25.45 -85.46
N VAL A 232 -2.89 -25.35 -85.48
CA VAL A 232 -3.60 -24.14 -85.04
C VAL A 232 -3.40 -23.97 -83.54
N LYS A 233 -2.77 -22.87 -83.14
CA LYS A 233 -2.58 -22.50 -81.73
C LYS A 233 -3.69 -21.61 -81.21
N GLU A 234 -4.19 -20.71 -82.06
CA GLU A 234 -5.19 -19.72 -81.67
C GLU A 234 -5.97 -19.24 -82.90
N VAL A 235 -7.27 -19.01 -82.72
CA VAL A 235 -8.16 -18.43 -83.73
C VAL A 235 -8.67 -17.09 -83.23
N ILE A 236 -8.56 -16.08 -84.09
CA ILE A 236 -8.97 -14.70 -83.82
C ILE A 236 -10.06 -14.36 -84.84
N PRO A 237 -11.31 -14.19 -84.41
CA PRO A 237 -12.39 -13.87 -85.33
C PRO A 237 -12.24 -12.46 -85.90
N THR A 238 -12.78 -12.22 -87.11
CA THR A 238 -12.85 -10.88 -87.70
C THR A 238 -14.30 -10.39 -87.70
N ALA A 239 -14.49 -9.09 -87.94
CA ALA A 239 -15.82 -8.48 -88.13
C ALA A 239 -16.66 -9.17 -89.21
N ARG A 240 -15.99 -9.82 -90.17
CA ARG A 240 -16.64 -10.73 -91.12
C ARG A 240 -16.64 -12.12 -90.49
N PRO A 241 -17.77 -12.63 -89.97
CA PRO A 241 -17.80 -13.94 -89.31
C PRO A 241 -17.43 -15.13 -90.24
N GLY A 242 -17.44 -14.87 -91.55
CA GLY A 242 -16.90 -15.72 -92.61
C GLY A 242 -15.38 -15.91 -92.63
N VAL A 243 -14.62 -15.07 -91.93
CA VAL A 243 -13.15 -14.93 -92.00
C VAL A 243 -12.55 -14.86 -90.59
N ALA A 244 -11.42 -15.54 -90.37
CA ALA A 244 -10.64 -15.47 -89.14
C ALA A 244 -9.15 -15.35 -89.43
N TRP A 245 -8.44 -14.74 -88.50
CA TRP A 245 -6.99 -14.83 -88.43
C TRP A 245 -6.59 -16.02 -87.57
N VAL A 246 -5.59 -16.75 -88.02
CA VAL A 246 -5.23 -18.03 -87.43
C VAL A 246 -3.74 -18.05 -87.17
N PHE A 247 -3.37 -18.32 -85.93
CA PHE A 247 -1.98 -18.47 -85.52
C PHE A 247 -1.57 -19.93 -85.71
N THR A 248 -0.77 -20.21 -86.74
CA THR A 248 -0.50 -21.57 -87.23
C THR A 248 0.93 -21.71 -87.77
N ARG A 249 1.46 -22.94 -87.84
CA ARG A 249 2.71 -23.22 -88.56
C ARG A 249 2.40 -23.61 -90.00
N THR A 250 2.89 -22.81 -90.94
CA THR A 250 2.79 -23.12 -92.36
C THR A 250 3.92 -24.08 -92.79
N PRO A 251 3.65 -25.14 -93.55
CA PRO A 251 4.69 -26.04 -94.04
C PRO A 251 5.77 -25.29 -94.84
N GLY A 252 7.05 -25.50 -94.52
CA GLY A 252 8.19 -24.92 -95.25
C GLY A 252 8.71 -23.57 -94.75
N LYS A 253 8.15 -23.01 -93.66
CA LYS A 253 8.66 -21.78 -93.01
C LYS A 253 9.02 -22.02 -91.54
N THR A 254 10.05 -21.33 -91.03
CA THR A 254 10.43 -21.36 -89.61
C THR A 254 9.63 -20.33 -88.82
N GLY A 255 9.05 -20.73 -87.67
CA GLY A 255 8.25 -19.85 -86.80
C GLY A 255 6.73 -20.01 -86.94
N THR A 256 5.97 -19.45 -86.00
CA THR A 256 4.50 -19.39 -86.08
C THR A 256 4.08 -18.18 -86.91
N GLN A 257 3.11 -18.36 -87.81
CA GLN A 257 2.65 -17.32 -88.72
C GLN A 257 1.18 -16.99 -88.45
N LEU A 258 0.82 -15.74 -88.70
CA LEU A 258 -0.57 -15.31 -88.75
C LEU A 258 -1.06 -15.43 -90.19
N VAL A 259 -2.07 -16.26 -90.43
CA VAL A 259 -2.67 -16.42 -91.77
C VAL A 259 -4.16 -16.13 -91.72
N ARG A 260 -4.68 -15.51 -92.79
CA ARG A 260 -6.10 -15.28 -92.97
C ARG A 260 -6.75 -16.54 -93.53
N VAL A 261 -7.83 -16.99 -92.91
CA VAL A 261 -8.58 -18.17 -93.34
C VAL A 261 -10.05 -17.80 -93.50
N GLY A 262 -10.65 -18.20 -94.63
CA GLY A 262 -12.08 -18.06 -94.88
C GLY A 262 -12.67 -19.34 -95.48
N ARG A 263 -13.97 -19.33 -95.78
CA ARG A 263 -14.73 -20.46 -96.32
C ARG A 263 -14.12 -21.16 -97.53
N GLU A 264 -13.41 -20.41 -98.37
CA GLU A 264 -12.82 -20.89 -99.62
C GLU A 264 -11.43 -21.54 -99.43
N GLY A 265 -10.98 -21.71 -98.18
CA GLY A 265 -9.65 -22.18 -97.82
C GLY A 265 -8.68 -21.04 -97.54
N VAL A 266 -7.39 -21.36 -97.44
CA VAL A 266 -6.33 -20.34 -97.36
C VAL A 266 -6.23 -19.64 -98.72
N ARG A 267 -6.95 -18.53 -98.88
CA ARG A 267 -6.70 -17.59 -99.98
C ARG A 267 -5.51 -16.73 -99.57
N SER A 268 -4.35 -17.00 -100.17
CA SER A 268 -3.22 -16.08 -100.19
C SER A 268 -3.59 -14.86 -101.04
N LEU A 269 -4.42 -13.96 -100.50
CA LEU A 269 -4.62 -12.62 -101.04
C LEU A 269 -3.54 -11.73 -100.43
N ALA A 270 -2.54 -11.43 -101.25
CA ALA A 270 -1.68 -10.23 -101.22
C ALA A 270 -1.30 -9.65 -99.84
N ALA A 271 -0.65 -10.45 -99.01
CA ALA A 271 0.68 -10.17 -98.46
C ALA A 271 1.03 -11.37 -97.60
N SER A 272 2.03 -12.16 -98.00
CA SER A 272 2.81 -12.85 -96.97
C SER A 272 3.34 -11.73 -96.10
N MET A 273 2.73 -11.46 -94.93
CA MET A 273 3.32 -10.53 -93.97
C MET A 273 4.75 -11.02 -93.76
N SER A 274 5.71 -10.29 -94.30
CA SER A 274 7.10 -10.70 -94.30
C SER A 274 7.65 -10.37 -92.92
N GLY A 275 7.79 -11.39 -92.07
CA GLY A 275 8.40 -11.24 -90.75
C GLY A 275 7.82 -12.15 -89.69
N GLU A 276 8.56 -12.30 -88.59
CA GLU A 276 8.10 -12.98 -87.39
C GLU A 276 7.16 -12.05 -86.62
N VAL A 277 5.90 -12.46 -86.41
CA VAL A 277 4.93 -11.74 -85.58
C VAL A 277 5.10 -12.20 -84.14
N GLN A 278 5.41 -11.28 -83.23
CA GLN A 278 5.59 -11.62 -81.82
C GLN A 278 4.25 -11.73 -81.07
N ARG A 279 3.32 -10.83 -81.38
CA ARG A 279 2.00 -10.77 -80.74
C ARG A 279 1.00 -9.98 -81.60
N LEU A 280 -0.27 -10.35 -81.50
CA LEU A 280 -1.38 -9.63 -82.11
C LEU A 280 -2.32 -9.10 -81.02
N TYR A 281 -2.87 -7.90 -81.23
CA TYR A 281 -3.87 -7.30 -80.36
C TYR A 281 -5.11 -6.99 -81.20
N SER A 282 -6.16 -7.80 -81.06
CA SER A 282 -7.43 -7.58 -81.75
C SER A 282 -8.41 -6.84 -80.85
N PRO A 283 -9.09 -5.79 -81.34
CA PRO A 283 -10.29 -5.29 -80.69
C PRO A 283 -11.41 -6.34 -80.79
N PRO A 284 -12.44 -6.24 -79.92
CA PRO A 284 -13.63 -7.08 -79.99
C PRO A 284 -14.35 -7.00 -81.35
N SER A 285 -14.30 -5.85 -82.02
CA SER A 285 -14.97 -5.65 -83.32
C SER A 285 -14.34 -6.43 -84.48
N GLY A 286 -13.06 -6.78 -84.39
CA GLY A 286 -12.35 -7.56 -85.41
C GLY A 286 -12.18 -6.89 -86.79
N GLU A 287 -12.34 -5.56 -86.90
CA GLU A 287 -12.21 -4.80 -88.17
C GLU A 287 -10.78 -4.38 -88.51
N ARG A 288 -9.99 -4.05 -87.48
CA ARG A 288 -8.56 -3.71 -87.58
C ARG A 288 -7.85 -4.33 -86.39
N PHE A 289 -6.57 -4.65 -86.50
CA PHE A 289 -5.80 -5.25 -85.41
C PHE A 289 -4.37 -4.72 -85.40
N TRP A 290 -3.81 -4.60 -84.21
CA TRP A 290 -2.43 -4.15 -84.03
C TRP A 290 -1.47 -5.33 -84.02
N LEU A 291 -0.41 -5.22 -84.81
CA LEU A 291 0.63 -6.23 -84.98
C LEU A 291 1.95 -5.75 -84.42
N ALA A 292 2.54 -6.56 -83.55
CA ALA A 292 3.89 -6.33 -83.06
C ALA A 292 4.93 -7.07 -83.92
N ARG A 293 5.86 -6.30 -84.50
CA ARG A 293 7.03 -6.81 -85.24
C ARG A 293 8.34 -6.32 -84.61
N PRO A 294 9.42 -7.12 -84.66
CA PRO A 294 10.73 -6.65 -84.25
C PRO A 294 11.28 -5.63 -85.27
N SER A 295 11.72 -4.45 -84.81
CA SER A 295 12.25 -3.40 -85.70
C SER A 295 13.69 -3.69 -86.14
N GLU A 296 14.55 -4.21 -85.24
CA GLU A 296 15.92 -4.67 -85.54
C GLU A 296 16.36 -5.78 -84.57
N PRO A 297 17.19 -6.76 -84.99
CA PRO A 297 17.62 -7.87 -84.14
C PRO A 297 18.57 -7.50 -82.98
N SER A 298 19.01 -6.23 -82.86
CA SER A 298 19.94 -5.78 -81.81
C SER A 298 19.37 -4.77 -80.80
N MET A 299 18.17 -4.25 -81.04
CA MET A 299 17.48 -3.27 -80.18
C MET A 299 16.18 -3.87 -79.63
N ALA A 300 15.87 -3.63 -78.36
CA ALA A 300 14.60 -4.03 -77.73
C ALA A 300 13.45 -3.08 -78.14
N SER A 301 13.30 -2.83 -79.44
CA SER A 301 12.25 -2.00 -80.01
C SER A 301 11.38 -2.82 -80.96
N SER A 302 10.07 -2.61 -80.87
CA SER A 302 9.10 -3.24 -81.77
C SER A 302 8.34 -2.16 -82.54
N SER A 303 7.99 -2.43 -83.79
CA SER A 303 7.03 -1.61 -84.53
C SER A 303 5.63 -2.19 -84.32
N LEU A 304 4.72 -1.39 -83.79
CA LEU A 304 3.29 -1.67 -83.77
C LEU A 304 2.65 -1.11 -85.02
N LEU A 305 2.19 -2.00 -85.89
CA LEU A 305 1.55 -1.64 -87.16
C LEU A 305 0.06 -1.96 -87.04
N LEU A 306 -0.81 -1.01 -87.40
CA LEU A 306 -2.22 -1.30 -87.55
C LEU A 306 -2.44 -2.01 -88.88
N SER A 307 -3.21 -3.08 -88.88
CA SER A 307 -3.63 -3.75 -90.10
C SER A 307 -5.14 -3.84 -90.15
N ASP A 308 -5.70 -3.66 -91.34
CA ASP A 308 -7.13 -3.88 -91.57
C ASP A 308 -7.47 -5.37 -91.58
N ALA A 309 -8.77 -5.70 -91.62
CA ALA A 309 -9.28 -7.06 -91.73
C ALA A 309 -8.75 -7.81 -92.99
N GLU A 310 -8.16 -7.10 -93.95
CA GLU A 310 -7.52 -7.62 -95.14
C GLU A 310 -6.03 -7.95 -94.95
N GLY A 311 -5.41 -7.47 -93.86
CA GLY A 311 -3.99 -7.63 -93.57
C GLY A 311 -3.10 -6.57 -94.23
N GLN A 312 -3.70 -5.51 -94.77
CA GLN A 312 -2.96 -4.35 -95.26
C GLN A 312 -2.64 -3.41 -94.11
N GLU A 313 -1.42 -2.87 -94.14
CA GLU A 313 -0.97 -1.89 -93.16
C GLU A 313 -1.72 -0.58 -93.36
N VAL A 314 -2.35 -0.11 -92.28
CA VAL A 314 -3.09 1.13 -92.21
C VAL A 314 -2.22 2.12 -91.45
N GLY A 315 -1.80 3.19 -92.13
CA GLY A 315 -0.99 4.25 -91.53
C GLY A 315 0.48 3.92 -91.31
N PRO A 316 1.22 4.85 -90.68
CA PRO A 316 2.67 4.75 -90.49
C PRO A 316 3.08 3.79 -89.37
N GLY A 317 2.16 3.42 -88.47
CA GLY A 317 2.46 2.64 -87.28
C GLY A 317 3.23 3.42 -86.21
N VAL A 318 3.58 2.73 -85.13
CA VAL A 318 4.20 3.30 -83.93
C VAL A 318 5.40 2.47 -83.50
N GLU A 319 6.56 3.09 -83.36
CA GLU A 319 7.70 2.45 -82.71
C GLU A 319 7.52 2.49 -81.19
N VAL A 320 7.66 1.33 -80.55
CA VAL A 320 7.62 1.17 -79.10
C VAL A 320 8.95 0.69 -78.57
N HIS A 321 9.35 1.25 -77.44
CA HIS A 321 10.60 0.92 -76.76
C HIS A 321 10.36 0.03 -75.54
N GLY A 322 11.08 -1.09 -75.48
CA GLY A 322 11.03 -2.02 -74.36
C GLY A 322 9.70 -2.76 -74.24
N ARG A 323 9.25 -2.99 -73.00
CA ARG A 323 7.99 -3.67 -72.72
C ARG A 323 6.82 -2.68 -72.81
N TYR A 324 5.81 -3.03 -73.61
CA TYR A 324 4.62 -2.22 -73.79
C TYR A 324 3.33 -2.99 -73.47
N THR A 325 2.27 -2.23 -73.19
CA THR A 325 0.90 -2.71 -72.98
C THR A 325 -0.05 -1.89 -73.82
N LEU A 326 -0.95 -2.58 -74.53
CA LEU A 326 -1.98 -1.99 -75.37
C LEU A 326 -3.33 -2.38 -74.77
N GLU A 327 -4.16 -1.38 -74.47
CA GLU A 327 -5.45 -1.52 -73.80
C GLU A 327 -6.52 -0.79 -74.59
N TYR A 328 -7.68 -1.42 -74.75
CA TYR A 328 -8.83 -0.83 -75.42
C TYR A 328 -9.71 -0.10 -74.40
N ALA A 329 -10.15 1.11 -74.75
CA ALA A 329 -11.22 1.80 -74.06
C ALA A 329 -12.58 1.19 -74.46
N PRO A 330 -13.61 1.33 -73.60
CA PRO A 330 -14.97 0.85 -73.91
C PRO A 330 -15.57 1.44 -75.19
N ASP A 331 -15.14 2.63 -75.59
CA ASP A 331 -15.53 3.29 -76.84
C ASP A 331 -14.71 2.83 -78.07
N GLY A 332 -13.82 1.85 -77.90
CA GLY A 332 -13.04 1.22 -78.97
C GLY A 332 -11.69 1.88 -79.23
N HIS A 333 -11.40 3.03 -78.63
CA HIS A 333 -10.12 3.71 -78.82
C HIS A 333 -8.96 3.00 -78.11
N VAL A 334 -7.77 3.11 -78.70
CA VAL A 334 -6.61 2.32 -78.30
C VAL A 334 -5.59 3.17 -77.58
N TRP A 335 -5.29 2.78 -76.34
CA TRP A 335 -4.25 3.39 -75.54
C TRP A 335 -3.06 2.45 -75.41
N LEU A 336 -1.86 2.99 -75.53
CA LEU A 336 -0.61 2.26 -75.54
C LEU A 336 0.34 2.89 -74.53
N SER A 337 0.96 2.09 -73.65
CA SER A 337 2.12 2.52 -72.85
C SER A 337 3.31 1.66 -73.24
N ASP A 338 4.41 2.29 -73.63
CA ASP A 338 5.74 1.66 -73.65
C ASP A 338 6.55 2.08 -72.42
N GLU A 339 7.85 1.82 -72.34
CA GLU A 339 8.67 2.20 -71.17
C GLU A 339 8.91 3.71 -71.02
N GLN A 340 8.71 4.50 -72.06
CA GLN A 340 9.03 5.93 -72.09
C GLN A 340 7.79 6.83 -72.18
N ARG A 341 6.75 6.42 -72.92
CA ARG A 341 5.60 7.23 -73.26
C ARG A 341 4.28 6.45 -73.19
N VAL A 342 3.21 7.25 -73.14
CA VAL A 342 1.83 6.84 -73.38
C VAL A 342 1.38 7.46 -74.70
N TYR A 343 0.65 6.68 -75.49
CA TYR A 343 0.10 7.06 -76.78
C TYR A 343 -1.40 6.76 -76.81
N LEU A 344 -2.15 7.65 -77.44
CA LEU A 344 -3.49 7.37 -77.95
C LEU A 344 -3.32 7.10 -79.44
N LEU A 345 -3.72 5.92 -79.87
CA LEU A 345 -3.59 5.49 -81.25
C LEU A 345 -4.89 5.73 -81.99
N GLY A 346 -4.76 6.27 -83.20
CA GLY A 346 -5.86 6.55 -84.08
C GLY A 346 -6.32 5.31 -84.83
N GLU A 347 -7.54 5.39 -85.33
CA GLU A 347 -8.07 4.35 -86.21
C GLU A 347 -7.31 4.30 -87.54
N GLU A 348 -6.64 5.38 -87.96
CA GLU A 348 -5.81 5.42 -89.18
C GLU A 348 -4.40 4.86 -88.99
N GLY A 349 -4.10 4.29 -87.82
CA GLY A 349 -2.79 3.69 -87.53
C GLY A 349 -1.69 4.72 -87.24
N ASP A 350 -2.09 5.95 -86.94
CA ASP A 350 -1.26 7.06 -86.52
C ASP A 350 -1.34 7.28 -85.00
N VAL A 351 -0.47 8.17 -84.49
CA VAL A 351 -0.50 8.62 -83.10
C VAL A 351 -1.38 9.86 -83.03
N VAL A 352 -2.58 9.72 -82.45
CA VAL A 352 -3.52 10.83 -82.25
C VAL A 352 -3.01 11.79 -81.18
N ALA A 353 -2.52 11.22 -80.07
CA ALA A 353 -1.89 11.99 -79.01
C ALA A 353 -0.76 11.20 -78.35
N ARG A 354 0.24 11.91 -77.81
CA ARG A 354 1.35 11.29 -77.06
C ARG A 354 1.72 12.09 -75.82
N SER A 355 2.27 11.40 -74.83
CA SER A 355 2.84 12.03 -73.64
C SER A 355 4.29 12.48 -73.86
N ALA A 356 4.81 13.29 -72.94
CA ALA A 356 6.26 13.49 -72.79
C ALA A 356 6.98 12.17 -72.45
N ASP A 357 8.30 12.14 -72.69
CA ASP A 357 9.22 10.97 -72.62
C ASP A 357 9.40 10.35 -71.22
N SER A 358 8.68 10.84 -70.22
CA SER A 358 8.78 10.44 -68.82
C SER A 358 7.51 9.82 -68.24
N LEU A 359 6.45 9.63 -69.04
CA LEU A 359 5.16 9.11 -68.58
C LEU A 359 4.97 7.60 -68.85
N GLY A 360 5.94 6.95 -69.49
CA GLY A 360 5.88 5.52 -69.80
C GLY A 360 6.11 4.59 -68.61
N GLY A 361 6.00 3.30 -68.87
CA GLY A 361 6.12 2.22 -67.91
C GLY A 361 4.90 2.11 -66.99
N VAL A 362 3.78 2.73 -67.36
CA VAL A 362 2.54 2.77 -66.58
C VAL A 362 1.56 1.70 -67.04
N ARG A 363 0.77 1.18 -66.11
CA ARG A 363 -0.36 0.31 -66.44
C ARG A 363 -1.58 1.17 -66.73
N LEU A 364 -2.05 1.12 -67.97
CA LEU A 364 -3.19 1.91 -68.43
C LEU A 364 -4.51 1.21 -68.16
N VAL A 365 -5.53 2.02 -67.86
CA VAL A 365 -6.90 1.61 -67.64
C VAL A 365 -7.80 2.65 -68.34
N PRO A 366 -8.00 2.50 -69.66
CA PRO A 366 -8.67 3.52 -70.48
C PRO A 366 -10.15 3.68 -70.16
N VAL A 367 -10.63 4.92 -70.08
CA VAL A 367 -12.05 5.23 -69.82
C VAL A 367 -12.75 5.62 -71.13
N SER A 368 -12.09 6.42 -71.96
CA SER A 368 -12.56 6.86 -73.28
C SER A 368 -11.40 7.34 -74.16
N ALA A 369 -11.69 7.86 -75.36
CA ALA A 369 -10.76 8.61 -76.20
C ALA A 369 -10.07 9.76 -75.45
N GLU A 370 -10.81 10.41 -74.55
CA GLU A 370 -10.36 11.64 -73.91
C GLU A 370 -9.62 11.40 -72.60
N ARG A 371 -9.83 10.24 -71.95
CA ARG A 371 -9.34 9.98 -70.60
C ARG A 371 -8.91 8.54 -70.37
N ALA A 372 -7.82 8.39 -69.62
CA ALA A 372 -7.36 7.10 -69.14
C ALA A 372 -6.80 7.22 -67.72
N TRP A 373 -7.03 6.21 -66.89
CA TRP A 373 -6.30 6.08 -65.63
C TRP A 373 -4.96 5.40 -65.90
N ALA A 374 -3.90 5.83 -65.22
CA ALA A 374 -2.58 5.23 -65.32
C ALA A 374 -1.99 4.97 -63.93
N VAL A 375 -1.44 3.78 -63.73
CA VAL A 375 -0.78 3.39 -62.48
C VAL A 375 0.72 3.22 -62.72
N THR A 376 1.52 4.02 -62.02
CA THR A 376 2.98 3.96 -62.08
C THR A 376 3.54 2.80 -61.26
N ARG A 377 4.80 2.40 -61.52
CA ARG A 377 5.49 1.37 -60.71
C ARG A 377 5.67 1.77 -59.24
N SER A 378 5.72 3.07 -58.94
CA SER A 378 5.82 3.59 -57.56
C SER A 378 4.49 3.59 -56.80
N GLY A 379 3.37 3.25 -57.45
CA GLY A 379 2.05 3.26 -56.82
C GLY A 379 1.33 4.62 -56.90
N THR A 380 1.81 5.55 -57.72
CA THR A 380 1.10 6.80 -58.02
C THR A 380 0.00 6.51 -59.05
N VAL A 381 -1.23 6.98 -58.77
CA VAL A 381 -2.36 6.91 -59.69
C VAL A 381 -2.53 8.26 -60.39
N LEU A 382 -2.55 8.24 -61.72
CA LEU A 382 -2.66 9.40 -62.59
C LEU A 382 -3.97 9.33 -63.37
N LEU A 383 -4.65 10.47 -63.52
CA LEU A 383 -5.73 10.65 -64.47
C LEU A 383 -5.17 11.38 -65.69
N LEU A 384 -5.05 10.67 -66.80
CA LEU A 384 -4.59 11.19 -68.08
C LEU A 384 -5.76 11.81 -68.83
N GLY A 385 -5.53 12.98 -69.41
CA GLY A 385 -6.45 13.66 -70.30
C GLY A 385 -5.78 13.99 -71.63
N VAL A 386 -6.56 13.93 -72.70
CA VAL A 386 -6.12 14.29 -74.04
C VAL A 386 -6.52 15.73 -74.34
N SER A 387 -5.55 16.56 -74.72
CA SER A 387 -5.78 17.94 -75.14
C SER A 387 -5.05 18.18 -76.45
N GLY A 388 -5.77 18.06 -77.57
CA GLY A 388 -5.16 18.11 -78.91
C GLY A 388 -4.29 16.88 -79.16
N ARG A 389 -3.00 17.10 -79.47
CA ARG A 389 -2.02 16.01 -79.74
C ARG A 389 -1.19 15.61 -78.51
N ASP A 390 -1.46 16.20 -77.36
CA ASP A 390 -0.70 15.97 -76.13
C ASP A 390 -1.55 15.23 -75.10
N ILE A 391 -0.92 14.24 -74.45
CA ILE A 391 -1.47 13.53 -73.29
C ILE A 391 -0.85 14.13 -72.03
N THR A 392 -1.69 14.67 -71.16
CA THR A 392 -1.27 15.35 -69.93
C THR A 392 -1.91 14.72 -68.70
N VAL A 393 -1.25 14.88 -67.55
CA VAL A 393 -1.80 14.46 -66.25
C VAL A 393 -2.75 15.55 -65.76
N THR A 394 -4.05 15.23 -65.71
CA THR A 394 -5.10 16.16 -65.24
C THR A 394 -5.28 16.13 -63.73
N SER A 395 -4.93 15.02 -63.09
CA SER A 395 -4.87 14.89 -61.64
C SER A 395 -3.98 13.70 -61.26
N SER A 396 -3.35 13.76 -60.08
CA SER A 396 -2.49 12.69 -59.56
C SER A 396 -2.67 12.52 -58.07
N ILE A 397 -2.54 11.29 -57.58
CA ILE A 397 -2.42 10.99 -56.15
C ILE A 397 -1.27 10.01 -55.94
N ASP A 398 -0.35 10.36 -55.05
CA ASP A 398 0.64 9.42 -54.56
C ASP A 398 0.05 8.62 -53.41
N THR A 399 -0.10 7.32 -53.61
CA THR A 399 -0.84 6.48 -52.67
C THR A 399 0.07 5.80 -51.64
N GLY A 400 1.36 5.64 -51.95
CA GLY A 400 2.29 4.85 -51.14
C GLY A 400 1.96 3.35 -51.04
N LEU A 401 0.97 2.87 -51.80
CA LEU A 401 0.47 1.50 -51.75
C LEU A 401 1.24 0.57 -52.69
N ARG A 402 1.48 -0.68 -52.24
CA ARG A 402 2.21 -1.67 -53.06
C ARG A 402 1.27 -2.40 -54.00
N ALA A 403 1.79 -2.84 -55.16
CA ALA A 403 1.11 -3.73 -56.11
C ALA A 403 -0.31 -3.29 -56.51
N LEU A 404 -0.52 -1.99 -56.72
CA LEU A 404 -1.80 -1.40 -57.06
C LEU A 404 -2.41 -1.97 -58.36
N ARG A 405 -3.70 -2.32 -58.31
CA ARG A 405 -4.50 -2.81 -59.44
C ARG A 405 -5.85 -2.09 -59.47
N LEU A 406 -6.09 -1.28 -60.49
CA LEU A 406 -7.42 -0.70 -60.74
C LEU A 406 -8.36 -1.81 -61.28
N GLN A 407 -9.60 -1.90 -60.77
CA GLN A 407 -10.54 -2.98 -61.09
C GLN A 407 -11.68 -2.55 -62.02
N ALA A 408 -12.38 -1.43 -61.79
CA ALA A 408 -13.31 -0.90 -62.81
C ALA A 408 -13.61 0.61 -62.71
N ARG A 409 -14.24 1.10 -63.79
CA ARG A 409 -14.04 2.39 -64.46
C ARG A 409 -15.36 3.14 -64.60
N ASP A 410 -15.47 4.34 -64.05
CA ASP A 410 -16.39 5.38 -64.55
C ASP A 410 -15.65 6.73 -64.61
N GLU A 411 -16.32 7.77 -65.11
CA GLU A 411 -15.73 9.11 -65.22
C GLU A 411 -15.54 9.83 -63.87
N HIS A 412 -16.09 9.28 -62.78
CA HIS A 412 -16.22 9.93 -61.46
C HIS A 412 -15.40 9.23 -60.37
N GLY A 413 -14.92 8.02 -60.63
CA GLY A 413 -14.10 7.26 -59.72
C GLY A 413 -13.80 5.83 -60.20
N GLY A 414 -13.18 5.08 -59.31
CA GLY A 414 -12.83 3.69 -59.57
C GLY A 414 -12.49 2.94 -58.29
N TRP A 415 -12.29 1.63 -58.44
CA TRP A 415 -11.93 0.74 -57.34
C TRP A 415 -10.50 0.27 -57.49
N VAL A 416 -9.77 0.25 -56.39
CA VAL A 416 -8.32 0.05 -56.38
C VAL A 416 -7.98 -1.04 -55.36
N LEU A 417 -7.43 -2.15 -55.84
CA LEU A 417 -6.81 -3.16 -54.98
C LEU A 417 -5.35 -2.84 -54.76
N SER A 418 -4.86 -3.03 -53.54
CA SER A 418 -3.46 -2.86 -53.16
C SER A 418 -2.98 -4.02 -52.28
N ASP A 419 -1.68 -4.02 -52.00
CA ASP A 419 -1.01 -4.98 -51.12
C ASP A 419 -1.33 -6.43 -51.50
N GLU A 420 -1.13 -6.73 -52.79
CA GLU A 420 -1.40 -8.04 -53.41
C GLU A 420 -2.86 -8.52 -53.31
N GLY A 421 -3.80 -7.56 -53.24
CA GLY A 421 -5.22 -7.85 -53.12
C GLY A 421 -5.66 -8.05 -51.68
N THR A 422 -4.93 -7.51 -50.69
CA THR A 422 -5.38 -7.53 -49.30
C THR A 422 -6.16 -6.29 -48.90
N ARG A 423 -6.07 -5.21 -49.69
CA ARG A 423 -6.77 -3.95 -49.39
C ARG A 423 -7.51 -3.44 -50.60
N LEU A 424 -8.75 -3.01 -50.37
CA LEU A 424 -9.59 -2.35 -51.36
C LEU A 424 -9.78 -0.90 -50.95
N HIS A 425 -9.61 -0.02 -51.92
CA HIS A 425 -9.78 1.40 -51.79
C HIS A 425 -10.74 1.91 -52.85
N ARG A 426 -11.47 2.97 -52.50
CA ARG A 426 -12.31 3.72 -53.44
C ARG A 426 -11.54 4.97 -53.85
N LEU A 427 -11.36 5.14 -55.15
CA LEU A 427 -10.81 6.34 -55.75
C LEU A 427 -11.99 7.21 -56.20
N THR A 428 -12.08 8.42 -55.67
CA THR A 428 -13.10 9.39 -56.07
C THR A 428 -12.44 10.70 -56.49
N ARG A 429 -13.05 11.40 -57.45
CA ARG A 429 -12.65 12.76 -57.83
C ARG A 429 -13.51 13.78 -57.08
N GLY A 430 -12.92 14.44 -56.10
CA GLY A 430 -13.54 15.57 -55.39
C GLY A 430 -13.19 16.92 -56.03
N PRO A 431 -13.75 18.04 -55.51
CA PRO A 431 -13.40 19.39 -55.96
C PRO A 431 -11.91 19.72 -55.76
N ASP A 432 -11.26 19.12 -54.76
CA ASP A 432 -9.85 19.35 -54.41
C ASP A 432 -8.86 18.37 -55.07
N GLY A 433 -9.34 17.51 -55.97
CA GLY A 433 -8.52 16.51 -56.67
C GLY A 433 -8.92 15.05 -56.40
N LEU A 434 -7.99 14.13 -56.58
CA LEU A 434 -8.22 12.70 -56.34
C LEU A 434 -8.12 12.38 -54.85
N THR A 435 -9.10 11.64 -54.33
CA THR A 435 -9.10 11.11 -52.97
C THR A 435 -9.17 9.59 -53.00
N LEU A 436 -8.32 8.95 -52.20
CA LEU A 436 -8.32 7.51 -52.03
C LEU A 436 -8.81 7.17 -50.63
N THR A 437 -10.01 6.60 -50.53
CA THR A 437 -10.62 6.18 -49.26
C THR A 437 -10.37 4.69 -49.05
N PRO A 438 -9.79 4.26 -47.91
CA PRO A 438 -9.72 2.83 -47.59
C PRO A 438 -11.13 2.30 -47.33
N VAL A 439 -11.45 1.16 -47.97
CA VAL A 439 -12.80 0.58 -47.94
C VAL A 439 -12.80 -0.73 -47.19
N LEU A 440 -11.81 -1.59 -47.45
CA LEU A 440 -11.75 -2.92 -46.85
C LEU A 440 -10.30 -3.40 -46.75
N GLU A 441 -9.98 -4.10 -45.67
CA GLU A 441 -8.72 -4.82 -45.48
C GLU A 441 -9.05 -6.29 -45.15
N GLY A 442 -8.41 -7.23 -45.83
CA GLY A 442 -8.74 -8.65 -45.75
C GLY A 442 -7.66 -9.58 -46.28
N VAL A 443 -7.81 -10.88 -46.01
CA VAL A 443 -6.85 -11.92 -46.40
C VAL A 443 -7.26 -12.46 -47.76
N SER A 444 -6.77 -11.83 -48.84
CA SER A 444 -7.04 -12.19 -50.25
C SER A 444 -8.44 -11.82 -50.77
N LEU A 445 -8.63 -10.55 -51.09
CA LEU A 445 -9.70 -10.01 -51.93
C LEU A 445 -9.42 -10.45 -53.38
N GLY A 446 -10.23 -11.39 -53.89
CA GLY A 446 -10.04 -12.02 -55.19
C GLY A 446 -10.51 -11.13 -56.35
N GLU A 447 -11.83 -11.04 -56.54
CA GLU A 447 -12.44 -10.32 -57.67
C GLU A 447 -13.40 -9.24 -57.13
N VAL A 448 -13.26 -8.02 -57.64
CA VAL A 448 -14.11 -6.88 -57.28
C VAL A 448 -14.86 -6.43 -58.53
N LEU A 449 -16.18 -6.61 -58.54
CA LEU A 449 -17.05 -6.27 -59.65
C LEU A 449 -17.93 -5.09 -59.23
N PRO A 450 -17.55 -3.85 -59.58
CA PRO A 450 -18.35 -2.70 -59.22
C PRO A 450 -19.63 -2.61 -60.03
N ILE A 451 -20.65 -2.03 -59.42
CA ILE A 451 -21.95 -1.80 -60.04
C ILE A 451 -21.92 -0.37 -60.60
N PRO A 452 -21.94 -0.18 -61.93
CA PRO A 452 -21.80 1.13 -62.56
C PRO A 452 -22.82 2.15 -62.02
N GLY A 453 -22.39 3.39 -61.81
CA GLY A 453 -23.27 4.47 -61.32
C GLY A 453 -23.64 4.39 -59.83
N THR A 454 -23.15 3.38 -59.10
CA THR A 454 -23.39 3.21 -57.66
C THR A 454 -22.09 3.23 -56.86
N ALA A 455 -22.19 3.47 -55.54
CA ALA A 455 -21.07 3.30 -54.62
C ALA A 455 -20.83 1.83 -54.21
N ARG A 456 -21.50 0.88 -54.87
CA ARG A 456 -21.55 -0.52 -54.46
C ARG A 456 -20.69 -1.40 -55.38
N PHE A 457 -20.26 -2.52 -54.84
CA PHE A 457 -19.51 -3.52 -55.57
C PHE A 457 -19.77 -4.91 -55.01
N TRP A 458 -19.62 -5.90 -55.87
CA TRP A 458 -19.55 -7.30 -55.52
C TRP A 458 -18.10 -7.68 -55.26
N LEU A 459 -17.87 -8.50 -54.25
CA LEU A 459 -16.53 -8.95 -53.86
C LEU A 459 -16.52 -10.47 -53.72
N ALA A 460 -15.62 -11.16 -54.41
CA ALA A 460 -15.30 -12.56 -54.17
C ALA A 460 -13.97 -12.68 -53.38
N GLY A 461 -13.93 -13.45 -52.30
CA GLY A 461 -12.69 -13.62 -51.52
C GLY A 461 -12.78 -14.57 -50.34
N THR A 462 -11.67 -14.70 -49.60
CA THR A 462 -11.61 -15.40 -48.31
C THR A 462 -11.77 -14.41 -47.14
N PRO A 463 -12.61 -14.75 -46.13
CA PRO A 463 -13.24 -16.04 -45.96
C PRO A 463 -14.54 -16.24 -46.76
N ARG A 464 -15.18 -15.21 -47.35
CA ARG A 464 -16.53 -15.27 -47.96
C ARG A 464 -16.68 -14.27 -49.13
N GLY A 465 -17.68 -14.42 -50.00
CA GLY A 465 -18.07 -13.36 -50.96
C GLY A 465 -18.95 -12.30 -50.29
N TYR A 466 -18.97 -11.05 -50.77
CA TYR A 466 -19.66 -9.94 -50.13
C TYR A 466 -20.27 -8.87 -51.06
N VAL A 467 -21.25 -8.14 -50.54
CA VAL A 467 -21.78 -6.86 -51.08
C VAL A 467 -21.42 -5.73 -50.14
N TYR A 468 -20.96 -4.61 -50.67
CA TYR A 468 -20.65 -3.40 -49.90
C TYR A 468 -21.75 -2.34 -49.98
N GLY A 469 -22.04 -1.68 -48.85
CA GLY A 469 -22.78 -0.42 -48.83
C GLY A 469 -22.19 0.64 -47.86
N PRO A 470 -22.44 1.95 -48.11
CA PRO A 470 -21.81 3.06 -47.40
C PRO A 470 -22.41 3.33 -46.02
N ALA A 471 -21.59 3.80 -45.06
CA ALA A 471 -22.03 4.20 -43.71
C ALA A 471 -23.07 5.33 -43.66
N ALA A 472 -23.23 6.11 -44.74
CA ALA A 472 -24.24 7.15 -44.85
C ALA A 472 -25.68 6.63 -44.75
N GLU A 473 -25.90 5.32 -44.94
CA GLU A 473 -27.22 4.68 -44.86
C GLU A 473 -27.63 4.27 -43.43
N VAL A 474 -26.78 4.50 -42.41
CA VAL A 474 -27.09 4.21 -40.99
C VAL A 474 -28.04 5.28 -40.44
N ARG A 475 -29.27 4.87 -40.12
CA ARG A 475 -30.40 5.76 -39.79
C ARG A 475 -30.47 6.16 -38.31
N ARG A 476 -30.06 5.28 -37.38
CA ARG A 476 -30.12 5.57 -35.93
C ARG A 476 -29.03 4.83 -35.16
N VAL A 477 -28.45 5.50 -34.16
CA VAL A 477 -27.52 4.91 -33.19
C VAL A 477 -27.95 5.34 -31.79
N GLU A 478 -28.33 4.38 -30.94
CA GLU A 478 -28.72 4.61 -29.54
C GLU A 478 -27.83 3.79 -28.60
N VAL A 479 -27.22 4.43 -27.62
CA VAL A 479 -26.37 3.83 -26.57
C VAL A 479 -27.03 4.06 -25.21
N GLY A 480 -27.36 2.98 -24.49
CA GLY A 480 -27.98 3.02 -23.17
C GLY A 480 -27.08 2.48 -22.06
N PHE A 481 -27.11 3.14 -20.90
CA PHE A 481 -26.33 2.80 -19.70
C PHE A 481 -27.26 2.41 -18.54
N ALA A 482 -26.82 1.46 -17.72
CA ALA A 482 -27.53 1.05 -16.51
C ALA A 482 -27.67 2.24 -15.56
N GLY A 483 -28.90 2.62 -15.23
CA GLY A 483 -29.20 3.88 -14.53
C GLY A 483 -30.08 4.84 -15.35
N GLY A 484 -30.40 4.48 -16.60
CA GLY A 484 -31.42 5.15 -17.41
C GLY A 484 -30.88 6.28 -18.30
N ALA A 485 -29.58 6.53 -18.31
CA ALA A 485 -28.95 7.51 -19.19
C ALA A 485 -28.78 6.97 -20.63
N ARG A 486 -29.06 7.80 -21.63
CA ARG A 486 -29.07 7.42 -23.05
C ARG A 486 -28.47 8.50 -23.95
N LEU A 487 -27.68 8.07 -24.92
CA LEU A 487 -27.15 8.88 -26.02
C LEU A 487 -27.78 8.40 -27.32
N GLU A 488 -28.46 9.28 -28.05
CA GLU A 488 -29.14 8.93 -29.30
C GLU A 488 -28.76 9.90 -30.43
N ARG A 489 -28.45 9.35 -31.60
CA ARG A 489 -28.35 10.07 -32.87
C ARG A 489 -29.57 9.73 -33.74
N SER A 490 -30.36 10.75 -34.06
CA SER A 490 -31.55 10.66 -34.93
C SER A 490 -31.20 10.63 -36.43
N MET A 491 -32.18 10.34 -37.30
CA MET A 491 -32.02 10.28 -38.76
C MET A 491 -31.48 11.57 -39.38
N ASP A 492 -31.79 12.72 -38.79
CA ASP A 492 -31.41 14.03 -39.28
C ASP A 492 -30.00 14.45 -38.81
N GLY A 493 -29.31 13.56 -38.07
CA GLY A 493 -27.99 13.79 -37.50
C GLY A 493 -28.00 14.51 -36.14
N ALA A 494 -29.17 14.91 -35.62
CA ALA A 494 -29.28 15.55 -34.31
C ALA A 494 -29.02 14.54 -33.18
N VAL A 495 -28.24 14.97 -32.17
CA VAL A 495 -27.85 14.16 -31.01
C VAL A 495 -28.63 14.58 -29.78
N THR A 496 -29.27 13.63 -29.10
CA THR A 496 -30.01 13.84 -27.85
C THR A 496 -29.34 13.08 -26.70
N LEU A 497 -29.20 13.77 -25.56
CA LEU A 497 -28.74 13.19 -24.30
C LEU A 497 -29.91 13.19 -23.31
N ALA A 498 -30.28 12.02 -22.81
CA ALA A 498 -31.29 11.87 -21.76
C ALA A 498 -30.65 11.28 -20.49
N GLY A 499 -30.90 11.88 -19.32
CA GLY A 499 -30.32 11.44 -18.04
C GLY A 499 -28.88 11.92 -17.81
N ARG A 500 -28.26 11.50 -16.69
CA ARG A 500 -26.88 11.85 -16.31
C ARG A 500 -25.97 10.64 -16.47
N LEU A 501 -24.91 10.75 -17.27
CA LEU A 501 -23.90 9.70 -17.46
C LEU A 501 -22.93 9.68 -16.27
N GLU A 502 -22.89 8.59 -15.51
CA GLU A 502 -22.02 8.42 -14.33
C GLU A 502 -20.88 7.44 -14.61
N ALA A 503 -19.66 7.80 -14.21
CA ALA A 503 -18.49 6.93 -14.34
C ALA A 503 -18.69 5.65 -13.52
N GLY A 504 -18.66 4.50 -14.20
CA GLY A 504 -18.83 3.17 -13.59
C GLY A 504 -20.18 2.50 -13.87
N THR A 505 -21.10 3.17 -14.58
CA THR A 505 -22.36 2.54 -15.01
C THR A 505 -22.15 1.56 -16.18
N PRO A 506 -22.60 0.30 -16.08
CA PRO A 506 -22.42 -0.69 -17.15
C PRO A 506 -23.26 -0.37 -18.39
N LEU A 507 -22.76 -0.76 -19.57
CA LEU A 507 -23.46 -0.62 -20.84
C LEU A 507 -24.65 -1.59 -20.90
N GLU A 508 -25.87 -1.06 -21.00
CA GLU A 508 -27.11 -1.85 -20.94
C GLU A 508 -27.63 -2.20 -22.34
N SER A 509 -27.73 -1.22 -23.23
CA SER A 509 -28.27 -1.39 -24.58
C SER A 509 -27.44 -0.66 -25.64
N LEU A 510 -27.38 -1.23 -26.84
CA LEU A 510 -27.01 -0.49 -28.04
C LEU A 510 -28.00 -0.89 -29.14
N VAL A 511 -28.71 0.09 -29.71
CA VAL A 511 -29.65 -0.11 -30.82
C VAL A 511 -29.10 0.59 -32.06
N LEU A 512 -28.99 -0.14 -33.16
CA LEU A 512 -28.53 0.34 -34.45
C LEU A 512 -29.65 0.15 -35.47
N ASP A 513 -30.28 1.23 -35.94
CA ASP A 513 -31.25 1.15 -37.05
C ASP A 513 -30.51 1.34 -38.38
N TRP A 514 -30.34 0.22 -39.08
CA TRP A 514 -29.67 0.11 -40.37
C TRP A 514 -30.38 -0.98 -41.20
N PRO A 515 -30.46 -0.84 -42.54
CA PRO A 515 -31.27 -1.72 -43.39
C PRO A 515 -30.92 -3.23 -43.34
N GLY A 516 -29.75 -3.62 -42.81
CA GLY A 516 -29.25 -5.00 -42.77
C GLY A 516 -29.08 -5.66 -41.38
N LEU A 517 -29.58 -5.10 -40.27
CA LEU A 517 -29.34 -5.64 -38.90
C LEU A 517 -29.82 -7.06 -38.71
N ALA A 518 -31.03 -7.31 -39.19
CA ALA A 518 -31.79 -8.52 -38.88
C ALA A 518 -31.07 -9.77 -39.42
N GLU A 519 -30.34 -9.64 -40.53
CA GLU A 519 -29.60 -10.73 -41.15
C GLU A 519 -28.19 -10.89 -40.55
N ALA A 520 -27.60 -9.79 -40.05
CA ALA A 520 -26.30 -9.79 -39.34
C ALA A 520 -26.42 -10.25 -37.86
N GLU A 521 -27.63 -10.50 -37.34
CA GLU A 521 -27.86 -11.00 -35.96
C GLU A 521 -27.37 -12.42 -35.72
N ALA A 522 -27.21 -13.22 -36.77
CA ALA A 522 -26.84 -14.62 -36.67
C ALA A 522 -25.33 -14.90 -36.52
N ALA A 523 -24.44 -13.92 -36.75
CA ALA A 523 -22.98 -14.11 -36.70
C ALA A 523 -22.39 -13.47 -35.44
N GLY A 524 -21.63 -14.24 -34.64
CA GLY A 524 -21.05 -13.81 -33.36
C GLY A 524 -20.43 -12.40 -33.40
N ARG A 525 -20.90 -11.55 -32.48
CA ARG A 525 -20.65 -10.09 -32.47
C ARG A 525 -19.78 -9.67 -31.30
N SER A 526 -18.84 -8.74 -31.51
CA SER A 526 -18.21 -7.96 -30.45
C SER A 526 -18.41 -6.46 -30.66
N LEU A 527 -19.03 -5.80 -29.69
CA LEU A 527 -19.07 -4.35 -29.60
C LEU A 527 -17.90 -3.85 -28.75
N ARG A 528 -17.24 -2.77 -29.15
CA ARG A 528 -16.21 -2.11 -28.35
C ARG A 528 -16.48 -0.62 -28.26
N LEU A 529 -16.69 -0.12 -27.05
CA LEU A 529 -16.75 1.30 -26.73
C LEU A 529 -15.39 1.71 -26.17
N ASP A 530 -14.71 2.66 -26.81
CA ASP A 530 -13.49 3.30 -26.30
C ASP A 530 -13.79 4.78 -25.99
N LEU A 531 -13.36 5.27 -24.83
CA LEU A 531 -13.42 6.69 -24.46
C LEU A 531 -12.04 7.32 -24.55
N TYR A 532 -11.95 8.51 -25.13
CA TYR A 532 -10.72 9.28 -25.28
C TYR A 532 -10.85 10.67 -24.63
N ALA A 533 -9.79 11.14 -23.98
CA ALA A 533 -9.67 12.52 -23.47
C ALA A 533 -9.39 13.51 -24.61
N GLU A 534 -9.49 14.83 -24.33
CA GLU A 534 -9.20 15.90 -25.32
C GLU A 534 -7.79 15.79 -25.94
N GLY A 535 -6.80 15.24 -25.20
CA GLY A 535 -5.44 14.98 -25.70
C GLY A 535 -5.29 13.74 -26.60
N GLY A 536 -6.37 13.00 -26.87
CA GLY A 536 -6.35 11.80 -27.71
C GLY A 536 -5.94 10.50 -26.98
N GLU A 537 -5.70 10.55 -25.68
CA GLU A 537 -5.39 9.37 -24.85
C GLU A 537 -6.66 8.58 -24.48
N ARG A 538 -6.61 7.26 -24.56
CA ARG A 538 -7.75 6.38 -24.23
C ARG A 538 -7.89 6.23 -22.71
N VAL A 539 -9.03 6.66 -22.17
CA VAL A 539 -9.31 6.71 -20.73
C VAL A 539 -10.30 5.66 -20.23
N GLY A 540 -10.98 4.94 -21.13
CA GLY A 540 -11.88 3.86 -20.77
C GLY A 540 -12.21 2.94 -21.94
N GLN A 541 -12.53 1.68 -21.66
CA GLN A 541 -12.91 0.69 -22.65
C GLN A 541 -13.98 -0.27 -22.09
N GLY A 542 -14.99 -0.58 -22.89
CA GLY A 542 -15.93 -1.66 -22.66
C GLY A 542 -16.07 -2.52 -23.90
N VAL A 543 -16.02 -3.83 -23.76
CA VAL A 543 -16.25 -4.77 -24.86
C VAL A 543 -17.48 -5.60 -24.51
N ARG A 544 -18.46 -5.76 -25.39
CA ARG A 544 -19.60 -6.68 -25.20
C ARG A 544 -19.63 -7.70 -26.31
N ARG A 545 -19.59 -8.98 -25.95
CA ARG A 545 -19.91 -10.07 -26.86
C ARG A 545 -21.40 -10.37 -26.75
N PHE A 546 -22.13 -10.35 -27.86
CA PHE A 546 -23.58 -10.56 -27.83
C PHE A 546 -23.97 -12.02 -27.53
N SER A 547 -22.99 -12.94 -27.46
CA SER A 547 -23.16 -14.30 -26.97
C SER A 547 -23.27 -14.40 -25.44
N ASP A 548 -22.89 -13.36 -24.69
CA ASP A 548 -22.90 -13.36 -23.23
C ASP A 548 -24.14 -12.64 -22.67
N PRO A 549 -24.92 -13.27 -21.78
CA PRO A 549 -26.15 -12.70 -21.22
C PRO A 549 -25.90 -11.54 -20.24
N LEU A 550 -24.70 -11.43 -19.69
CA LEU A 550 -24.23 -10.31 -18.87
C LEU A 550 -23.02 -9.69 -19.58
N GLY A 551 -23.20 -8.52 -20.19
CA GLY A 551 -22.12 -7.81 -20.87
C GLY A 551 -20.94 -7.51 -19.93
N PRO A 552 -19.69 -7.52 -20.41
CA PRO A 552 -18.53 -7.18 -19.60
C PRO A 552 -18.61 -5.76 -19.02
N LEU A 553 -18.02 -5.60 -17.84
CA LEU A 553 -17.90 -4.32 -17.14
C LEU A 553 -17.14 -3.31 -18.00
N PHE A 554 -17.70 -2.12 -18.20
CA PHE A 554 -16.98 -0.98 -18.75
C PHE A 554 -15.84 -0.63 -17.78
N GLN A 555 -14.59 -0.73 -18.22
CA GLN A 555 -13.41 -0.52 -17.39
C GLN A 555 -12.75 0.81 -17.73
N TRP A 556 -12.72 1.71 -16.75
CA TRP A 556 -11.92 2.93 -16.83
C TRP A 556 -10.43 2.58 -16.75
N THR A 557 -9.65 3.11 -17.68
CA THR A 557 -8.18 3.12 -17.58
C THR A 557 -7.78 4.17 -16.55
N GLU A 558 -8.44 5.33 -16.56
CA GLU A 558 -8.40 6.33 -15.48
C GLU A 558 -9.74 7.07 -15.28
N PRO A 559 -10.43 7.00 -14.11
CA PRO A 559 -11.55 7.89 -13.79
C PRO A 559 -11.17 9.39 -13.86
N PRO A 560 -12.09 10.26 -14.32
CA PRO A 560 -11.85 11.70 -14.42
C PRO A 560 -11.42 12.32 -13.09
N GLY A 561 -10.47 13.25 -13.12
CA GLY A 561 -10.05 14.01 -11.94
C GLY A 561 -11.06 15.09 -11.53
N ASP A 562 -11.83 15.61 -12.50
CA ASP A 562 -12.71 16.78 -12.34
C ASP A 562 -14.12 16.58 -12.90
N ALA A 563 -15.06 17.39 -12.40
CA ALA A 563 -16.48 17.30 -12.75
C ALA A 563 -16.85 17.90 -14.13
N GLU A 564 -15.95 18.65 -14.77
CA GLU A 564 -16.21 19.40 -16.02
C GLU A 564 -15.55 18.78 -17.26
N GLN A 565 -14.88 17.63 -17.13
CA GLN A 565 -14.09 17.05 -18.22
C GLN A 565 -14.98 16.39 -19.29
N ARG A 566 -14.74 16.76 -20.56
CA ARG A 566 -15.50 16.28 -21.73
C ARG A 566 -14.70 15.22 -22.48
N TYR A 567 -15.39 14.21 -23.01
CA TYR A 567 -14.77 13.05 -23.63
C TYR A 567 -15.24 12.82 -25.06
N ARG A 568 -14.34 12.25 -25.87
CA ARG A 568 -14.64 11.69 -27.18
C ARG A 568 -14.98 10.21 -27.02
N ALA A 569 -16.25 9.85 -27.24
CA ALA A 569 -16.69 8.46 -27.17
C ALA A 569 -16.70 7.82 -28.56
N VAL A 570 -16.03 6.68 -28.71
CA VAL A 570 -15.89 5.95 -29.96
C VAL A 570 -16.53 4.58 -29.79
N VAL A 571 -17.67 4.36 -30.44
CA VAL A 571 -18.36 3.07 -30.49
C VAL A 571 -17.93 2.37 -31.76
N SER A 572 -17.22 1.26 -31.63
CA SER A 572 -16.82 0.39 -32.73
C SER A 572 -17.58 -0.92 -32.68
N HIS A 573 -18.16 -1.30 -33.82
CA HIS A 573 -18.79 -2.59 -34.04
C HIS A 573 -17.98 -3.35 -35.08
N GLU A 574 -17.46 -4.50 -34.67
CA GLU A 574 -16.63 -5.37 -35.52
C GLU A 574 -17.24 -6.78 -35.53
N VAL A 575 -17.50 -7.28 -36.73
CA VAL A 575 -18.06 -8.62 -36.96
C VAL A 575 -17.00 -9.45 -37.65
N GLU A 576 -16.92 -10.75 -37.32
CA GLU A 576 -15.96 -11.71 -37.93
C GLU A 576 -16.00 -11.77 -39.46
N ASN A 577 -17.04 -11.21 -40.09
CA ASN A 577 -17.22 -11.16 -41.53
C ASN A 577 -16.51 -9.97 -42.20
N GLY A 578 -15.83 -9.10 -41.44
CA GLY A 578 -15.13 -7.92 -41.95
C GLY A 578 -15.91 -6.61 -41.89
N THR A 579 -17.17 -6.62 -41.45
CA THR A 579 -17.98 -5.39 -41.25
C THR A 579 -17.39 -4.55 -40.12
N ARG A 580 -17.16 -3.26 -40.39
CA ARG A 580 -16.66 -2.29 -39.40
C ARG A 580 -17.49 -1.02 -39.44
N LEU A 581 -18.14 -0.70 -38.32
CA LEU A 581 -18.81 0.58 -38.11
C LEU A 581 -18.22 1.27 -36.89
N THR A 582 -17.94 2.56 -37.03
CA THR A 582 -17.45 3.41 -35.93
C THR A 582 -18.33 4.65 -35.82
N ALA A 583 -19.00 4.82 -34.69
CA ALA A 583 -19.71 6.06 -34.34
C ALA A 583 -18.87 6.85 -33.33
N VAL A 584 -18.59 8.10 -33.66
CA VAL A 584 -17.80 9.01 -32.80
C VAL A 584 -18.73 10.08 -32.26
N PHE A 585 -18.80 10.20 -30.94
CA PHE A 585 -19.53 11.26 -30.24
C PHE A 585 -18.51 12.21 -29.58
N GLN A 586 -18.57 13.49 -29.93
CA GLN A 586 -17.72 14.56 -29.40
C GLN A 586 -18.40 15.22 -28.19
N ASN A 587 -17.62 15.75 -27.26
CA ASN A 587 -18.10 16.55 -26.12
C ASN A 587 -19.06 15.84 -25.14
N VAL A 588 -18.88 14.54 -24.88
CA VAL A 588 -19.74 13.79 -23.96
C VAL A 588 -19.33 14.04 -22.49
N PRO A 589 -20.23 14.57 -21.62
CA PRO A 589 -19.92 14.81 -20.21
C PRO A 589 -20.17 13.55 -19.35
N PHE A 590 -19.22 13.19 -18.47
CA PHE A 590 -19.35 12.08 -17.51
C PHE A 590 -19.13 12.59 -16.06
N GLY A 591 -20.01 12.20 -15.12
CA GLY A 591 -19.88 12.55 -13.71
C GLY A 591 -19.11 11.51 -12.89
N VAL A 592 -18.18 11.94 -12.02
CA VAL A 592 -17.38 11.04 -11.17
C VAL A 592 -18.03 10.83 -9.79
N PRO A 593 -18.22 9.58 -9.33
CA PRO A 593 -18.65 9.26 -7.96
C PRO A 593 -17.70 9.87 -6.91
N LEU A 594 -18.24 10.38 -5.79
CA LEU A 594 -17.44 11.07 -4.77
C LEU A 594 -16.26 10.24 -4.24
N LEU A 595 -16.45 8.93 -4.04
CA LEU A 595 -15.40 8.02 -3.53
C LEU A 595 -14.26 7.75 -4.52
N GLU A 596 -14.42 8.12 -5.80
CA GLU A 596 -13.38 7.95 -6.81
C GLU A 596 -12.54 9.20 -7.05
N ARG A 597 -12.92 10.33 -6.45
CA ARG A 597 -12.18 11.58 -6.55
C ARG A 597 -10.88 11.50 -5.76
N VAL A 598 -9.79 11.94 -6.39
CA VAL A 598 -8.43 11.91 -5.80
C VAL A 598 -8.41 12.65 -4.47
N TRP A 599 -9.07 13.81 -4.34
CA TRP A 599 -9.08 14.56 -3.08
C TRP A 599 -9.86 13.85 -1.97
N VAL A 600 -10.97 13.16 -2.28
CA VAL A 600 -11.76 12.38 -1.29
C VAL A 600 -10.97 11.17 -0.83
N ARG A 601 -10.35 10.43 -1.75
CA ARG A 601 -9.48 9.30 -1.41
C ARG A 601 -8.25 9.75 -0.62
N THR A 602 -7.70 10.91 -0.95
CA THR A 602 -6.59 11.53 -0.21
C THR A 602 -7.03 11.94 1.19
N ALA A 603 -8.21 12.52 1.36
CA ALA A 603 -8.77 12.85 2.66
C ALA A 603 -9.06 11.60 3.51
N LEU A 604 -9.63 10.54 2.91
CA LEU A 604 -9.87 9.25 3.57
C LEU A 604 -8.56 8.53 3.93
N ALA A 605 -7.55 8.58 3.05
CA ALA A 605 -6.23 8.03 3.32
C ALA A 605 -5.53 8.79 4.45
N CYS A 606 -5.58 10.13 4.43
CA CYS A 606 -5.10 10.96 5.53
C CYS A 606 -5.82 10.59 6.84
N LEU A 607 -7.16 10.51 6.83
CA LEU A 607 -7.94 10.10 7.99
C LEU A 607 -7.57 8.70 8.51
N ALA A 608 -7.39 7.72 7.61
CA ALA A 608 -7.00 6.36 7.96
C ALA A 608 -5.60 6.33 8.58
N VAL A 609 -4.66 7.11 8.04
CA VAL A 609 -3.30 7.28 8.58
C VAL A 609 -3.33 7.96 9.95
N THR A 610 -4.09 9.05 10.12
CA THR A 610 -4.31 9.70 11.40
C THR A 610 -4.89 8.73 12.42
N LEU A 611 -5.89 7.92 12.03
CA LEU A 611 -6.49 6.90 12.89
C LEU A 611 -5.48 5.80 13.25
N LEU A 612 -4.65 5.33 12.30
CA LEU A 612 -3.57 4.37 12.55
C LEU A 612 -2.49 4.91 13.50
N LEU A 613 -2.26 6.23 13.52
CA LEU A 613 -1.34 6.87 14.46
C LEU A 613 -1.98 7.07 15.85
N VAL A 614 -3.23 7.51 15.89
CA VAL A 614 -3.92 7.93 17.13
C VAL A 614 -4.58 6.76 17.88
N LEU A 615 -5.21 5.80 17.21
CA LEU A 615 -5.87 4.66 17.88
C LEU A 615 -4.90 3.85 18.76
N PRO A 616 -3.70 3.46 18.28
CA PRO A 616 -2.74 2.72 19.10
C PRO A 616 -2.31 3.49 20.35
N LEU A 617 -2.17 4.82 20.26
CA LEU A 617 -1.83 5.68 21.40
C LEU A 617 -2.95 5.74 22.45
N LEU A 618 -4.20 5.55 22.04
CA LEU A 618 -5.39 5.60 22.90
C LEU A 618 -5.81 4.23 23.44
N LEU A 619 -5.73 3.17 22.64
CA LEU A 619 -6.36 1.86 22.93
C LEU A 619 -5.37 0.78 23.36
N LEU A 620 -4.10 0.81 22.92
CA LEU A 620 -3.14 -0.26 23.22
C LEU A 620 -2.42 -0.04 24.55
N ARG A 621 -2.15 -1.12 25.28
CA ARG A 621 -1.42 -1.07 26.55
C ARG A 621 0.03 -0.56 26.33
N PRO A 622 0.59 0.27 27.24
CA PRO A 622 1.91 0.91 27.08
C PRO A 622 3.09 -0.05 26.86
N ALA A 623 2.99 -1.28 27.35
CA ALA A 623 4.09 -2.25 27.34
C ALA A 623 4.14 -3.17 26.10
N GLY A 624 3.16 -3.11 25.19
CA GLY A 624 3.12 -3.99 24.02
C GLY A 624 4.17 -3.63 22.97
N MET A 625 4.91 -4.63 22.49
CA MET A 625 5.86 -4.49 21.36
C MET A 625 5.18 -3.87 20.12
N SER A 626 3.90 -4.21 19.92
CA SER A 626 3.02 -3.62 18.92
C SER A 626 2.87 -2.11 19.07
N ARG A 627 2.61 -1.57 20.27
CA ARG A 627 2.50 -0.12 20.48
C ARG A 627 3.82 0.63 20.24
N ARG A 628 4.97 0.01 20.52
CA ARG A 628 6.30 0.64 20.36
C ARG A 628 6.65 0.84 18.89
N TRP A 629 6.36 -0.17 18.06
CA TRP A 629 6.78 -0.21 16.67
C TRP A 629 5.66 0.08 15.68
N LEU A 630 4.37 -0.16 15.97
CA LEU A 630 3.29 0.11 14.99
C LEU A 630 3.32 1.53 14.43
N PRO A 631 3.48 2.60 15.23
CA PRO A 631 3.56 3.96 14.68
C PRO A 631 4.78 4.13 13.76
N LEU A 632 5.92 3.52 14.11
CA LEU A 632 7.12 3.54 13.28
C LEU A 632 7.01 2.63 12.06
N VAL A 633 6.35 1.48 12.15
CA VAL A 633 6.11 0.53 11.04
C VAL A 633 5.09 1.12 10.09
N ALA A 634 4.04 1.77 10.59
CA ALA A 634 3.14 2.57 9.78
C ALA A 634 3.89 3.72 9.08
N TYR A 635 4.84 4.35 9.78
CA TYR A 635 5.70 5.40 9.23
C TYR A 635 6.73 4.88 8.21
N THR A 636 7.43 3.77 8.46
CA THR A 636 8.43 3.21 7.54
C THR A 636 7.77 2.53 6.35
N ALA A 637 6.64 1.84 6.56
CA ALA A 637 5.82 1.32 5.48
C ALA A 637 5.29 2.42 4.55
N SER A 638 5.15 3.67 5.05
CA SER A 638 4.72 4.81 4.25
C SER A 638 5.86 5.69 3.71
N LEU A 639 7.06 5.70 4.32
CA LEU A 639 8.14 6.62 3.94
C LEU A 639 9.40 5.96 3.34
N VAL A 640 9.91 4.82 3.86
CA VAL A 640 11.24 4.29 3.48
C VAL A 640 11.29 2.76 3.58
N GLY A 641 11.54 2.11 2.44
CA GLY A 641 11.58 0.68 2.15
C GLY A 641 12.05 -0.32 3.22
N LEU A 642 11.24 -1.36 3.40
CA LEU A 642 11.59 -2.79 3.40
C LEU A 642 10.31 -3.58 3.03
N GLY A 643 9.82 -3.36 1.80
CA GLY A 643 8.51 -3.83 1.30
C GLY A 643 7.70 -2.75 0.55
N GLY A 644 8.25 -1.53 0.41
CA GLY A 644 7.56 -0.36 -0.15
C GLY A 644 7.04 -0.53 -1.58
N GLY A 645 7.56 -1.47 -2.38
CA GLY A 645 7.03 -1.75 -3.71
C GLY A 645 5.61 -2.31 -3.72
N GLU A 646 5.22 -3.09 -2.70
CA GLU A 646 3.89 -3.71 -2.64
C GLU A 646 2.84 -2.77 -2.03
N LEU A 647 3.23 -1.96 -1.04
CA LEU A 647 2.32 -1.01 -0.39
C LEU A 647 2.20 0.31 -1.18
N LEU A 648 3.26 0.76 -1.87
CA LEU A 648 3.15 1.78 -2.93
C LEU A 648 2.48 1.23 -4.18
N GLY A 649 2.55 -0.08 -4.45
CA GLY A 649 1.74 -0.73 -5.48
C GLY A 649 0.25 -0.73 -5.14
N LEU A 650 -0.09 -0.99 -3.88
CA LEU A 650 -1.46 -0.89 -3.33
C LEU A 650 -1.97 0.55 -3.28
N LEU A 651 -1.17 1.52 -2.83
CA LEU A 651 -1.55 2.94 -2.77
C LEU A 651 -1.50 3.63 -4.15
N GLY A 652 -0.59 3.20 -5.03
CA GLY A 652 -0.55 3.59 -6.44
C GLY A 652 -1.79 3.09 -7.19
N GLY A 653 -2.31 1.91 -6.83
CA GLY A 653 -3.62 1.43 -7.29
C GLY A 653 -4.81 2.23 -6.74
N LEU A 654 -4.65 2.95 -5.62
CA LEU A 654 -5.72 3.71 -4.95
C LEU A 654 -5.88 5.17 -5.44
N ARG A 655 -4.96 5.70 -6.27
CA ARG A 655 -5.01 7.06 -6.85
C ARG A 655 -5.10 8.17 -5.81
N VAL A 656 -4.13 8.18 -4.88
CA VAL A 656 -4.04 9.12 -3.76
C VAL A 656 -2.92 10.14 -4.01
N HIS A 657 -3.09 11.41 -3.65
CA HIS A 657 -2.02 12.42 -3.80
C HIS A 657 -0.95 12.23 -2.72
N LEU A 658 0.05 11.39 -3.01
CA LEU A 658 1.10 10.97 -2.08
C LEU A 658 1.83 12.14 -1.39
N PRO A 659 2.19 13.26 -2.08
CA PRO A 659 2.81 14.40 -1.41
C PRO A 659 1.95 15.00 -0.30
N THR A 660 0.62 15.03 -0.47
CA THR A 660 -0.30 15.56 0.54
C THR A 660 -0.36 14.63 1.75
N VAL A 661 -0.41 13.31 1.53
CA VAL A 661 -0.39 12.33 2.63
C VAL A 661 0.91 12.45 3.43
N VAL A 662 2.06 12.59 2.74
CA VAL A 662 3.37 12.80 3.38
C VAL A 662 3.41 14.15 4.13
N ALA A 663 2.86 15.22 3.57
CA ALA A 663 2.80 16.52 4.23
C ALA A 663 1.92 16.51 5.48
N VAL A 664 0.74 15.87 5.44
CA VAL A 664 -0.15 15.71 6.59
C VAL A 664 0.53 14.87 7.68
N MET A 665 1.18 13.76 7.31
CA MET A 665 1.98 12.95 8.24
C MET A 665 3.11 13.74 8.91
N ALA A 666 3.86 14.54 8.14
CA ALA A 666 4.92 15.38 8.68
C ALA A 666 4.36 16.45 9.63
N ALA A 667 3.25 17.08 9.26
CA ALA A 667 2.56 18.05 10.11
C ALA A 667 2.04 17.41 11.40
N GLU A 668 1.48 16.20 11.34
CA GLU A 668 1.06 15.44 12.52
C GLU A 668 2.23 15.11 13.45
N LEU A 669 3.37 14.70 12.92
CA LEU A 669 4.57 14.46 13.74
C LEU A 669 5.04 15.72 14.45
N VAL A 670 5.12 16.84 13.73
CA VAL A 670 5.48 18.14 14.30
C VAL A 670 4.47 18.57 15.37
N LEU A 671 3.17 18.37 15.11
CA LEU A 671 2.11 18.73 16.04
C LEU A 671 2.09 17.82 17.27
N CYS A 672 2.33 16.51 17.13
CA CYS A 672 2.50 15.59 18.25
C CYS A 672 3.74 15.92 19.08
N ALA A 673 4.87 16.23 18.44
CA ALA A 673 6.08 16.70 19.13
C ALA A 673 5.81 18.01 19.89
N GLY A 674 5.13 18.98 19.25
CA GLY A 674 4.71 20.24 19.86
C GLY A 674 3.76 20.04 21.05
N LEU A 675 2.76 19.16 20.92
CA LEU A 675 1.84 18.82 22.01
C LEU A 675 2.55 18.09 23.15
N GLY A 676 3.50 17.19 22.84
CA GLY A 676 4.38 16.56 23.83
C GLY A 676 5.21 17.58 24.60
N LEU A 677 5.72 18.60 23.89
CA LEU A 677 6.44 19.75 24.46
C LEU A 677 5.57 20.70 25.27
N VAL A 678 4.25 20.64 25.19
CA VAL A 678 3.32 21.48 25.98
C VAL A 678 2.66 20.70 27.12
N SER A 679 2.41 19.40 26.92
CA SER A 679 1.66 18.56 27.86
C SER A 679 2.48 17.36 28.35
N PRO A 680 2.84 17.31 29.65
CA PRO A 680 3.50 16.15 30.24
C PRO A 680 2.72 14.83 30.08
N ALA A 681 1.39 14.88 30.04
CA ALA A 681 0.55 13.69 29.86
C ALA A 681 0.68 13.11 28.44
N VAL A 682 0.76 13.97 27.42
CA VAL A 682 1.01 13.56 26.04
C VAL A 682 2.44 13.03 25.90
N PHE A 683 3.43 13.72 26.49
CA PHE A 683 4.82 13.25 26.49
C PHE A 683 4.98 11.85 27.09
N ARG A 684 4.34 11.55 28.23
CA ARG A 684 4.37 10.20 28.84
C ARG A 684 3.88 9.13 27.87
N ARG A 685 2.91 9.44 27.00
CA ARG A 685 2.41 8.50 26.00
C ARG A 685 3.36 8.37 24.80
N LEU A 686 3.92 9.48 24.33
CA LEU A 686 4.84 9.53 23.19
C LEU A 686 6.20 8.90 23.51
N ALA A 687 6.67 8.99 24.75
CA ALA A 687 7.96 8.43 25.17
C ALA A 687 8.06 6.90 24.94
N PHE A 688 6.93 6.18 24.92
CA PHE A 688 6.89 4.74 24.62
C PHE A 688 6.89 4.39 23.12
N THR A 689 6.83 5.39 22.23
CA THR A 689 6.64 5.18 20.79
C THR A 689 7.79 5.79 19.99
N HIS A 690 8.33 5.04 19.03
CA HIS A 690 9.29 5.60 18.07
C HIS A 690 8.57 6.46 17.02
N PRO A 691 9.19 7.55 16.50
CA PRO A 691 10.57 8.01 16.78
C PRO A 691 10.69 8.91 18.03
N PHE A 692 9.59 9.28 18.68
CA PHE A 692 9.58 10.23 19.79
C PHE A 692 10.42 9.79 21.00
N SER A 693 10.56 8.48 21.23
CA SER A 693 11.40 7.92 22.29
C SER A 693 12.85 8.40 22.23
N TRP A 694 13.42 8.65 21.04
CA TRP A 694 14.79 9.16 20.89
C TRP A 694 14.94 10.60 21.39
N ALA A 695 13.91 11.42 21.19
CA ALA A 695 13.90 12.80 21.68
C ALA A 695 13.53 12.90 23.17
N ALA A 696 13.05 11.83 23.81
CA ALA A 696 12.54 11.89 25.18
C ALA A 696 13.62 12.27 26.21
N ALA A 697 14.80 11.64 26.15
CA ALA A 697 15.91 11.94 27.05
C ALA A 697 16.41 13.39 26.94
N PRO A 698 16.74 13.94 25.74
CA PRO A 698 17.18 15.34 25.64
C PRO A 698 16.08 16.33 26.07
N LEU A 699 14.80 16.05 25.81
CA LEU A 699 13.70 16.90 26.27
C LEU A 699 13.58 16.94 27.79
N LEU A 700 13.75 15.79 28.48
CA LEU A 700 13.76 15.75 29.93
C LEU A 700 14.97 16.45 30.56
N ARG A 701 16.03 16.72 29.79
CA ARG A 701 17.18 17.53 30.24
C ARG A 701 16.96 19.03 30.09
N TRP A 702 15.99 19.48 29.29
CA TRP A 702 15.68 20.91 29.14
C TRP A 702 15.05 21.48 30.43
N PRO A 703 15.66 22.47 31.12
CA PRO A 703 15.18 22.95 32.42
C PRO A 703 13.69 23.29 32.51
N ALA A 704 13.14 24.02 31.54
CA ALA A 704 11.73 24.45 31.56
C ALA A 704 10.77 23.25 31.44
N PHE A 705 11.07 22.33 30.52
CA PHE A 705 10.27 21.12 30.34
C PHE A 705 10.36 20.20 31.55
N ARG A 706 11.59 19.97 32.06
CA ARG A 706 11.86 19.13 33.24
C ARG A 706 11.10 19.61 34.46
N ARG A 707 11.15 20.91 34.77
CA ARG A 707 10.40 21.53 35.88
C ARG A 707 8.90 21.22 35.77
N ARG A 708 8.32 21.39 34.58
CA ARG A 708 6.89 21.14 34.34
C ARG A 708 6.53 19.65 34.39
N PHE A 709 7.38 18.78 33.82
CA PHE A 709 7.16 17.34 33.80
C PHE A 709 7.13 16.74 35.21
N PHE A 710 8.10 17.13 36.06
CA PHE A 710 8.25 16.64 37.43
C PHE A 710 7.47 17.43 38.49
N ALA A 711 6.73 18.49 38.13
CA ALA A 711 5.93 19.28 39.08
C ALA A 711 4.91 18.43 39.88
N GLY A 712 4.40 17.34 39.29
CA GLY A 712 3.56 16.37 39.99
C GLY A 712 4.35 15.59 41.06
N HIS A 713 5.53 15.08 40.69
CA HIS A 713 6.43 14.35 41.60
C HIS A 713 6.88 15.25 42.75
N VAL A 714 7.35 16.47 42.47
CA VAL A 714 7.77 17.45 43.49
C VAL A 714 6.66 17.70 44.51
N ARG A 715 5.42 17.92 44.06
CA ARG A 715 4.27 18.11 44.97
C ARG A 715 3.95 16.85 45.79
N GLN A 716 4.06 15.67 45.18
CA GLN A 716 3.83 14.40 45.86
C GLN A 716 4.88 14.16 46.96
N VAL A 717 6.16 14.40 46.67
CA VAL A 717 7.25 14.25 47.64
C VAL A 717 7.15 15.30 48.75
N LEU A 718 6.88 16.57 48.43
CA LEU A 718 6.65 17.62 49.44
C LEU A 718 5.49 17.23 50.36
N ARG A 719 4.35 16.83 49.80
CA ARG A 719 3.20 16.37 50.59
C ARG A 719 3.56 15.18 51.48
N ARG A 720 4.38 14.25 51.00
CA ARG A 720 4.84 13.10 51.81
C ARG A 720 5.68 13.58 53.00
N VAL A 721 6.59 14.53 52.79
CA VAL A 721 7.41 15.12 53.87
C VAL A 721 6.53 15.88 54.87
N ASP A 722 5.56 16.67 54.39
CA ASP A 722 4.65 17.44 55.24
C ASP A 722 3.71 16.53 56.05
N VAL A 723 3.17 15.47 55.44
CA VAL A 723 2.35 14.46 56.14
C VAL A 723 3.18 13.72 57.18
N ALA A 724 4.42 13.33 56.86
CA ALA A 724 5.30 12.68 57.82
C ALA A 724 5.66 13.60 58.99
N SER A 725 5.89 14.89 58.74
CA SER A 725 6.09 15.91 59.79
C SER A 725 4.85 16.09 60.66
N ALA A 726 3.66 16.16 60.06
CA ALA A 726 2.40 16.26 60.79
C ALA A 726 2.14 15.03 61.67
N GLN A 727 2.36 13.82 61.12
CA GLN A 727 2.24 12.55 61.83
C GLN A 727 3.27 12.40 62.96
N ALA A 728 4.45 12.99 62.83
CA ALA A 728 5.46 13.06 63.89
C ALA A 728 5.14 14.12 64.97
N ASN A 729 3.86 14.37 65.23
CA ASN A 729 3.37 15.39 66.16
C ASN A 729 3.88 16.79 65.84
N GLY A 730 3.76 17.21 64.57
CA GLY A 730 4.17 18.53 64.09
C GLY A 730 5.65 18.84 64.30
N GLU A 731 6.51 17.89 63.94
CA GLU A 731 7.97 18.06 64.00
C GLU A 731 8.40 19.21 63.06
N VAL A 732 9.01 20.26 63.62
CA VAL A 732 9.52 21.41 62.88
C VAL A 732 11.03 21.24 62.70
N PHE A 733 11.50 21.52 61.49
CA PHE A 733 12.92 21.42 61.16
C PHE A 733 13.62 22.73 61.50
N VAL A 734 14.54 22.68 62.46
CA VAL A 734 15.41 23.79 62.86
C VAL A 734 16.76 23.59 62.18
N ASP A 735 17.30 24.63 61.55
CA ASP A 735 18.60 24.54 60.87
C ASP A 735 19.72 24.48 61.92
N LEU A 736 20.10 23.27 62.29
CA LEU A 736 21.15 22.98 63.24
C LEU A 736 22.38 22.48 62.49
N SER A 737 23.54 22.92 62.93
CA SER A 737 24.81 22.43 62.37
C SER A 737 24.97 20.94 62.69
N ALA A 738 25.55 20.20 61.75
CA ALA A 738 25.92 18.80 61.92
C ALA A 738 27.44 18.66 61.89
N HIS A 739 27.98 17.75 62.68
CA HIS A 739 29.35 17.28 62.52
C HIS A 739 29.41 16.37 61.30
N VAL A 740 30.34 16.65 60.40
CA VAL A 740 30.48 15.93 59.14
C VAL A 740 31.90 15.40 59.05
N ILE A 741 32.02 14.09 58.90
CA ILE A 741 33.28 13.43 58.55
C ILE A 741 33.20 13.07 57.07
N GLU A 742 33.99 13.79 56.27
CA GLU A 742 34.06 13.57 54.83
C GLU A 742 35.12 12.54 54.49
N HIS A 743 34.70 11.49 53.78
CA HIS A 743 35.56 10.46 53.23
C HIS A 743 35.65 10.66 51.72
N SER A 744 36.74 11.28 51.27
CA SER A 744 36.99 11.55 49.85
C SER A 744 38.09 10.64 49.33
N ALA A 745 37.78 9.77 48.37
CA ALA A 745 38.71 8.84 47.71
C ALA A 745 39.44 7.82 48.63
N PRO A 746 39.74 6.60 48.12
CA PRO A 746 40.53 5.63 48.87
C PRO A 746 41.92 6.18 49.22
N GLY A 747 42.26 6.21 50.52
CA GLY A 747 43.59 6.55 51.01
C GLY A 747 43.81 8.00 51.47
N MET A 748 42.86 8.92 51.27
CA MET A 748 42.91 10.22 51.97
C MET A 748 42.36 10.10 53.40
N PRO A 749 43.00 10.77 54.38
CA PRO A 749 42.46 10.81 55.73
C PRO A 749 41.09 11.54 55.72
N PRO A 750 40.13 11.06 56.53
CA PRO A 750 38.83 11.72 56.63
C PRO A 750 38.98 13.16 57.17
N SER A 751 38.22 14.09 56.59
CA SER A 751 38.21 15.49 57.00
C SER A 751 36.98 15.80 57.85
N ALA A 752 37.18 16.24 59.08
CA ALA A 752 36.10 16.68 59.95
C ALA A 752 35.76 18.16 59.67
N SER A 753 34.48 18.46 59.53
CA SER A 753 33.96 19.83 59.38
C SER A 753 32.59 19.96 60.03
N GLU A 754 32.15 21.21 60.23
CA GLU A 754 30.77 21.50 60.61
C GLU A 754 30.02 22.07 59.41
N ARG A 755 28.79 21.58 59.18
CA ARG A 755 27.98 21.99 58.02
C ARG A 755 26.53 22.21 58.43
N THR A 756 25.89 23.20 57.81
CA THR A 756 24.45 23.45 57.90
C THR A 756 23.65 22.50 57.01
N ALA A 757 22.33 22.40 57.21
CA ALA A 757 21.48 21.58 56.33
C ALA A 757 21.50 22.09 54.88
N LYS A 758 21.63 23.41 54.69
CA LYS A 758 21.72 24.02 53.35
C LYS A 758 22.98 23.62 52.60
N GLU A 759 24.13 23.60 53.28
CA GLU A 759 25.41 23.15 52.70
C GLU A 759 25.38 21.65 52.38
N LEU A 760 24.84 20.82 53.28
CA LEU A 760 24.65 19.39 53.03
C LEU A 760 23.73 19.12 51.84
N ALA A 761 22.65 19.88 51.69
CA ALA A 761 21.75 19.78 50.53
C ALA A 761 22.46 20.14 49.22
N LEU A 762 23.35 21.14 49.23
CA LEU A 762 24.20 21.47 48.07
C LEU A 762 25.18 20.34 47.75
N LEU A 763 25.85 19.77 48.75
CA LEU A 763 26.77 18.65 48.54
C LEU A 763 26.07 17.42 47.96
N LEU A 764 24.84 17.15 48.39
CA LEU A 764 23.99 16.08 47.87
C LEU A 764 23.53 16.35 46.41
N THR A 765 23.17 17.59 46.08
CA THR A 765 22.53 17.93 44.79
C THR A 765 23.49 18.41 43.71
N HIS A 766 24.59 19.07 44.06
CA HIS A 766 25.61 19.55 43.13
C HIS A 766 26.79 18.60 43.01
N GLU A 767 27.32 18.18 44.15
CA GLU A 767 28.54 17.37 44.19
C GLU A 767 28.27 15.86 44.26
N ARG A 768 26.98 15.48 44.32
CA ARG A 768 26.48 14.10 44.32
C ARG A 768 27.14 13.22 45.37
N ALA A 769 27.44 13.78 46.55
CA ALA A 769 28.00 13.01 47.66
C ALA A 769 26.93 12.12 48.32
N HIS A 770 27.30 10.90 48.71
CA HIS A 770 26.43 10.07 49.54
C HIS A 770 26.46 10.56 50.99
N LEU A 771 25.31 10.67 51.63
CA LEU A 771 25.16 11.11 53.02
C LEU A 771 24.60 9.97 53.88
N LEU A 772 25.34 9.59 54.92
CA LEU A 772 24.88 8.69 55.96
C LEU A 772 24.69 9.49 57.25
N ILE A 773 23.45 9.82 57.58
CA ILE A 773 23.08 10.47 58.83
C ILE A 773 23.04 9.41 59.93
N GLN A 774 24.01 9.44 60.82
CA GLN A 774 24.18 8.41 61.84
C GLN A 774 24.48 9.01 63.20
N CYS A 775 23.59 8.72 64.15
CA CYS A 775 23.72 9.09 65.56
C CYS A 775 22.77 8.25 66.40
N ALA A 776 22.89 8.33 67.72
CA ALA A 776 21.95 7.67 68.64
C ALA A 776 20.50 8.19 68.50
N GLY A 777 19.56 7.52 69.15
CA GLY A 777 18.16 7.97 69.21
C GLY A 777 18.01 9.39 69.79
N GLY A 778 17.04 10.16 69.30
CA GLY A 778 16.64 11.45 69.90
C GLY A 778 17.36 12.73 69.44
N ARG A 779 18.38 12.65 68.58
CA ARG A 779 19.09 13.85 68.04
C ARG A 779 18.51 14.45 66.75
N GLY A 780 17.45 13.86 66.18
CA GLY A 780 16.78 14.43 64.99
C GLY A 780 17.29 13.94 63.62
N LYS A 781 17.73 12.68 63.50
CA LYS A 781 18.16 12.09 62.20
C LYS A 781 17.12 12.24 61.09
N SER A 782 15.92 11.73 61.33
CA SER A 782 14.81 11.79 60.36
C SER A 782 14.38 13.22 60.09
N ALA A 783 14.52 14.11 61.08
CA ALA A 783 14.24 15.54 60.92
C ALA A 783 15.23 16.19 59.94
N LEU A 784 16.54 15.97 60.14
CA LEU A 784 17.56 16.46 59.21
C LEU A 784 17.37 15.87 57.80
N LEU A 785 17.13 14.56 57.69
CA LEU A 785 16.87 13.90 56.40
C LEU A 785 15.71 14.57 55.64
N ARG A 786 14.58 14.79 56.31
CA ARG A 786 13.40 15.44 55.71
C ARG A 786 13.68 16.88 55.31
N GLN A 787 14.47 17.60 56.10
CA GLN A 787 14.88 18.95 55.76
C GLN A 787 15.78 18.99 54.52
N LEU A 788 16.72 18.05 54.39
CA LEU A 788 17.54 17.92 53.18
C LEU A 788 16.68 17.61 51.95
N VAL A 789 15.68 16.74 52.08
CA VAL A 789 14.70 16.49 51.00
C VAL A 789 13.96 17.78 50.64
N ARG A 790 13.44 18.53 51.62
CA ARG A 790 12.73 19.79 51.39
C ARG A 790 13.59 20.84 50.69
N LEU A 791 14.84 21.02 51.13
CA LEU A 791 15.82 21.93 50.53
C LEU A 791 16.21 21.49 49.12
N SER A 792 16.39 20.19 48.87
CA SER A 792 16.70 19.66 47.54
C SER A 792 15.56 19.92 46.53
N LEU A 793 14.31 19.84 46.97
CA LEU A 793 13.14 20.13 46.12
C LEU A 793 13.05 21.62 45.82
N ALA A 794 13.36 22.49 46.78
CA ALA A 794 13.47 23.93 46.54
C ALA A 794 14.59 24.25 45.55
N HIS A 795 15.77 23.62 45.70
CA HIS A 795 16.87 23.74 44.75
C HIS A 795 16.48 23.27 43.35
N PHE A 796 15.72 22.18 43.20
CA PHE A 796 15.22 21.74 41.89
C PHE A 796 14.28 22.76 41.24
N VAL A 797 13.39 23.37 42.03
CA VAL A 797 12.46 24.39 41.52
C VAL A 797 13.25 25.58 40.98
N GLU A 798 14.29 26.02 41.68
CA GLU A 798 15.17 27.10 41.22
C GLU A 798 16.04 26.67 40.03
N ARG A 799 16.68 25.50 40.14
CA ARG A 799 17.64 24.91 39.19
C ARG A 799 17.21 23.48 38.82
N PRO A 800 16.44 23.30 37.73
CA PRO A 800 15.88 21.99 37.36
C PRO A 800 16.93 20.92 37.01
N ALA A 801 18.19 21.28 36.81
CA ALA A 801 19.28 20.32 36.59
C ALA A 801 19.65 19.53 37.86
N SER A 802 19.24 19.99 39.05
CA SER A 802 19.50 19.29 40.31
C SER A 802 18.74 17.95 40.37
N PRO A 803 19.30 16.93 41.05
CA PRO A 803 18.65 15.63 41.19
C PRO A 803 17.42 15.72 42.09
N LEU A 804 16.42 14.88 41.81
CA LEU A 804 15.19 14.78 42.61
C LEU A 804 15.24 13.63 43.62
N PRO A 805 14.72 13.82 44.85
CA PRO A 805 14.60 12.74 45.83
C PRO A 805 13.63 11.65 45.39
N VAL A 806 14.02 10.40 45.64
CA VAL A 806 13.19 9.19 45.47
C VAL A 806 13.23 8.39 46.76
N PHE A 807 12.10 8.27 47.44
CA PHE A 807 11.99 7.47 48.65
C PHE A 807 11.96 5.98 48.30
N ILE A 808 12.86 5.22 48.91
CA ILE A 808 12.93 3.76 48.82
C ILE A 808 12.03 3.12 49.89
N ASP A 809 11.42 1.99 49.54
CA ASP A 809 10.64 1.19 50.47
C ASP A 809 11.57 0.49 51.48
N PRO A 810 11.40 0.66 52.81
CA PRO A 810 12.20 -0.04 53.81
C PRO A 810 12.13 -1.57 53.73
N ALA A 811 11.09 -2.13 53.11
CA ALA A 811 10.96 -3.57 52.89
C ALA A 811 11.79 -4.09 51.71
N ALA A 812 12.45 -3.21 50.94
CA ALA A 812 13.26 -3.61 49.80
C ALA A 812 14.57 -4.30 50.22
N GLU A 813 14.91 -5.39 49.53
CA GLU A 813 16.17 -6.11 49.70
C GLU A 813 17.27 -5.65 48.72
N ASP A 814 16.89 -4.93 47.66
CA ASP A 814 17.78 -4.42 46.61
C ASP A 814 17.43 -2.97 46.25
N LEU A 815 18.42 -2.09 46.30
CA LEU A 815 18.24 -0.64 46.06
C LEU A 815 17.92 -0.32 44.59
N GLU A 816 18.49 -1.05 43.64
CA GLU A 816 18.30 -0.77 42.22
C GLU A 816 16.87 -1.11 41.79
N ALA A 817 16.41 -2.33 42.11
CA ALA A 817 15.05 -2.77 41.85
C ALA A 817 14.03 -1.83 42.53
N ALA A 818 14.28 -1.45 43.79
CA ALA A 818 13.40 -0.55 44.52
C ALA A 818 13.36 0.86 43.91
N ALA A 819 14.49 1.39 43.41
CA ALA A 819 14.53 2.66 42.71
C ALA A 819 13.71 2.61 41.41
N LYS A 820 13.87 1.53 40.61
CA LYS A 820 13.11 1.33 39.37
C LYS A 820 11.61 1.23 39.66
N ASP A 821 11.21 0.51 40.70
CA ASP A 821 9.81 0.38 41.11
C ASP A 821 9.22 1.69 41.63
N ALA A 822 9.97 2.45 42.43
CA ALA A 822 9.54 3.75 42.92
C ALA A 822 9.26 4.74 41.77
N LEU A 823 10.08 4.70 40.71
CA LEU A 823 9.94 5.57 39.53
C LEU A 823 8.87 5.11 38.53
N ARG A 824 8.24 3.95 38.73
CA ARG A 824 7.20 3.42 37.82
C ARG A 824 6.00 4.36 37.66
N GLU A 825 5.65 5.10 38.70
CA GLU A 825 4.53 6.06 38.69
C GLU A 825 4.77 7.27 37.78
N LEU A 826 6.02 7.53 37.39
CA LEU A 826 6.32 8.56 36.41
C LEU A 826 5.76 8.24 35.02
N GLY A 827 5.36 6.99 34.76
CA GLY A 827 4.78 6.59 33.48
C GLY A 827 5.78 6.81 32.35
N LEU A 828 7.04 6.46 32.59
CA LEU A 828 8.14 6.50 31.62
C LEU A 828 8.55 5.07 31.22
N PRO A 829 9.05 4.86 30.00
CA PRO A 829 9.65 3.59 29.60
C PRO A 829 10.79 3.19 30.54
N GLU A 830 10.94 1.89 30.79
CA GLU A 830 12.04 1.35 31.59
C GLU A 830 13.44 1.78 31.12
N PRO A 831 13.80 1.72 29.82
CA PRO A 831 15.12 2.18 29.37
C PRO A 831 15.37 3.67 29.66
N LEU A 832 14.32 4.49 29.64
CA LEU A 832 14.44 5.92 29.95
C LEU A 832 14.57 6.16 31.45
N ARG A 833 13.89 5.37 32.30
CA ARG A 833 14.05 5.44 33.76
C ARG A 833 15.48 5.06 34.17
N ASP A 834 16.01 3.99 33.58
CA ASP A 834 17.36 3.51 33.82
C ASP A 834 18.39 4.56 33.42
N ALA A 835 18.26 5.13 32.21
CA ALA A 835 19.12 6.22 31.76
C ALA A 835 19.07 7.48 32.65
N LEU A 836 17.90 7.83 33.22
CA LEU A 836 17.79 8.95 34.15
C LEU A 836 18.48 8.64 35.50
N LEU A 837 18.32 7.42 36.03
CA LEU A 837 19.01 6.96 37.23
C LEU A 837 20.53 6.94 37.04
N GLU A 838 21.01 6.35 35.95
CA GLU A 838 22.44 6.31 35.58
C GLU A 838 23.01 7.70 35.34
N SER A 839 22.21 8.66 34.84
CA SER A 839 22.69 10.04 34.68
C SER A 839 22.72 10.86 35.98
N GLY A 840 22.23 10.30 37.09
CA GLY A 840 22.14 10.98 38.38
C GLY A 840 21.10 12.09 38.40
N ASP A 841 19.98 11.90 37.69
CA ASP A 841 18.83 12.82 37.74
C ASP A 841 17.98 12.67 39.01
N PHE A 842 18.27 11.63 39.79
CA PHE A 842 17.63 11.30 41.05
C PHE A 842 18.67 10.97 42.12
N PHE A 843 18.27 11.12 43.38
CA PHE A 843 19.00 10.58 44.54
C PHE A 843 18.04 9.77 45.40
N LEU A 844 18.54 8.70 46.03
CA LEU A 844 17.70 7.76 46.76
C LEU A 844 17.67 8.12 48.24
N VAL A 845 16.49 8.02 48.86
CA VAL A 845 16.26 8.39 50.25
C VAL A 845 15.73 7.19 51.03
N LEU A 846 16.41 6.84 52.11
CA LEU A 846 15.98 5.78 53.03
C LEU A 846 16.10 6.27 54.48
N ASP A 847 14.95 6.39 55.16
CA ASP A 847 14.88 6.74 56.59
C ASP A 847 14.80 5.43 57.40
N GLY A 848 15.82 5.13 58.21
CA GLY A 848 15.86 3.91 59.03
C GLY A 848 16.55 2.71 58.36
N LEU A 849 17.76 2.88 57.83
CA LEU A 849 18.55 1.79 57.20
C LEU A 849 18.74 0.57 58.13
N THR A 850 19.00 0.79 59.42
CA THR A 850 19.15 -0.29 60.41
C THR A 850 17.85 -1.06 60.71
N GLU A 851 16.70 -0.45 60.41
CA GLU A 851 15.37 -1.05 60.55
C GLU A 851 14.84 -1.64 59.23
N SER A 852 15.56 -1.45 58.12
CA SER A 852 15.19 -1.93 56.79
C SER A 852 15.64 -3.38 56.56
N LYS A 853 15.08 -4.03 55.52
CA LYS A 853 15.54 -5.36 55.07
C LYS A 853 16.84 -5.31 54.25
N LEU A 854 17.33 -4.13 53.91
CA LEU A 854 18.51 -3.96 53.06
C LEU A 854 19.78 -4.36 53.82
N SER A 855 20.48 -5.41 53.36
CA SER A 855 21.72 -5.84 54.03
C SER A 855 22.92 -4.93 53.70
N PRO A 856 23.98 -4.90 54.55
CA PRO A 856 25.22 -4.19 54.25
C PRO A 856 25.84 -4.60 52.90
N GLU A 857 25.75 -5.88 52.53
CA GLU A 857 26.25 -6.42 51.26
C GLU A 857 25.41 -5.95 50.06
N ALA A 858 24.10 -5.78 50.22
CA ALA A 858 23.24 -5.21 49.18
C ALA A 858 23.57 -3.71 48.96
N LEU A 859 23.78 -2.96 50.04
CA LEU A 859 24.23 -1.57 49.97
C LEU A 859 25.58 -1.45 49.27
N ARG A 860 26.56 -2.29 49.65
CA ARG A 860 27.87 -2.34 48.99
C ARG A 860 27.75 -2.62 47.49
N ARG A 861 26.96 -3.64 47.10
CA ARG A 861 26.74 -4.00 45.69
C ARG A 861 26.17 -2.84 44.88
N TYR A 862 25.28 -2.04 45.46
CA TYR A 862 24.75 -0.85 44.81
C TYR A 862 25.82 0.22 44.58
N LEU A 863 26.64 0.52 45.60
CA LEU A 863 27.70 1.52 45.52
C LEU A 863 28.81 1.17 44.50
N GLU A 864 29.05 -0.12 44.27
CA GLU A 864 30.01 -0.62 43.28
C GLU A 864 29.48 -0.60 41.83
N ARG A 865 28.17 -0.37 41.61
CA ARG A 865 27.53 -0.31 40.28
C ARG A 865 27.52 1.10 39.70
N GLU A 866 27.31 1.18 38.38
CA GLU A 866 27.25 2.44 37.62
C GLU A 866 26.19 3.42 38.16
N MET A 867 25.00 2.93 38.53
CA MET A 867 24.00 3.76 39.20
C MET A 867 24.49 4.32 40.54
N GLY A 868 25.23 3.54 41.33
CA GLY A 868 25.79 3.98 42.61
C GLY A 868 26.85 5.08 42.46
N LEU A 869 27.51 5.18 41.31
CA LEU A 869 28.47 6.24 41.00
C LEU A 869 27.80 7.59 40.70
N HIS A 870 26.53 7.59 40.32
CA HIS A 870 25.85 8.77 39.78
C HIS A 870 24.60 9.20 40.56
N ALA A 871 23.88 8.26 41.16
CA ALA A 871 22.71 8.52 41.99
C ALA A 871 23.11 8.50 43.48
N PRO A 872 23.22 9.67 44.14
CA PRO A 872 23.66 9.71 45.52
C PRO A 872 22.60 9.10 46.47
N LEU A 873 23.06 8.71 47.65
CA LEU A 873 22.22 8.13 48.70
C LEU A 873 22.10 9.11 49.84
N LEU A 874 20.88 9.29 50.37
CA LEU A 874 20.59 9.98 51.62
C LEU A 874 19.98 8.96 52.59
N LEU A 875 20.79 8.47 53.51
CA LEU A 875 20.46 7.39 54.42
C LEU A 875 20.42 7.92 55.85
N SER A 876 19.45 7.49 56.66
CA SER A 876 19.50 7.64 58.11
C SER A 876 19.65 6.27 58.78
N ALA A 877 20.50 6.16 59.80
CA ALA A 877 20.78 4.90 60.49
C ALA A 877 21.11 5.11 61.97
N ARG A 878 20.93 4.08 62.79
CA ARG A 878 21.63 3.98 64.09
C ARG A 878 23.11 3.62 63.87
N PRO A 879 24.00 3.87 64.86
CA PRO A 879 25.41 3.48 64.77
C PRO A 879 25.57 1.99 64.45
N ASN A 880 26.23 1.68 63.32
CA ASN A 880 26.46 0.33 62.83
C ASN A 880 27.69 0.31 61.91
N GLU A 881 28.70 -0.46 62.32
CA GLU A 881 30.00 -0.52 61.65
C GLU A 881 29.95 -1.23 60.29
N SER A 882 29.07 -2.23 60.14
CA SER A 882 28.91 -2.96 58.89
C SER A 882 28.40 -2.04 57.78
N TYR A 883 27.46 -1.14 58.08
CA TYR A 883 27.00 -0.14 57.10
C TYR A 883 28.04 0.94 56.84
N ARG A 884 28.81 1.41 57.85
CA ARG A 884 29.96 2.30 57.61
C ARG A 884 30.98 1.67 56.67
N THR A 885 31.30 0.40 56.91
CA THR A 885 32.20 -0.39 56.07
C THR A 885 31.66 -0.50 54.65
N ALA A 886 30.36 -0.80 54.47
CA ALA A 886 29.73 -0.80 53.15
C ALA A 886 29.83 0.58 52.46
N MET A 887 29.56 1.67 53.18
CA MET A 887 29.69 3.04 52.64
C MET A 887 31.12 3.39 52.24
N SER A 888 32.15 2.81 52.87
CA SER A 888 33.55 3.05 52.51
C SER A 888 33.93 2.62 51.08
N HIS A 889 33.09 1.80 50.44
CA HIS A 889 33.25 1.44 49.02
C HIS A 889 32.82 2.56 48.05
N ALA A 890 32.09 3.58 48.54
CA ALA A 890 31.75 4.74 47.72
C ALA A 890 33.00 5.63 47.51
N LEU A 891 33.15 6.17 46.30
CA LEU A 891 34.26 7.10 45.99
C LEU A 891 34.24 8.35 46.88
N ARG A 892 33.05 8.81 47.27
CA ARG A 892 32.87 9.95 48.15
C ARG A 892 31.60 9.81 48.98
N TRP A 893 31.73 9.83 50.30
CA TRP A 893 30.59 9.83 51.19
C TRP A 893 30.88 10.61 52.47
N MET A 894 29.83 10.98 53.19
CA MET A 894 29.91 11.74 54.42
C MET A 894 29.15 11.04 55.54
N ALA A 895 29.82 10.85 56.66
CA ALA A 895 29.15 10.51 57.91
C ALA A 895 28.67 11.81 58.55
N VAL A 896 27.36 11.94 58.72
CA VAL A 896 26.71 13.16 59.23
C VAL A 896 26.11 12.86 60.60
N GLU A 897 26.54 13.60 61.61
CA GLU A 897 26.02 13.49 62.97
C GLU A 897 25.36 14.81 63.38
N PRO A 898 24.01 14.84 63.54
CA PRO A 898 23.33 16.02 64.07
C PRO A 898 23.80 16.35 65.49
N LYS A 899 24.09 17.63 65.74
CA LYS A 899 24.50 18.11 67.06
C LYS A 899 23.34 18.09 68.06
N ARG A 900 23.68 17.97 69.33
CA ARG A 900 22.80 18.37 70.44
C ARG A 900 22.63 19.90 70.42
N LEU A 901 21.58 20.42 71.04
CA LEU A 901 21.36 21.86 71.08
C LEU A 901 22.29 22.48 72.12
N ASP A 902 23.07 23.48 71.74
CA ASP A 902 23.66 24.42 72.68
C ASP A 902 22.61 25.47 73.09
N GLU A 903 23.00 26.48 73.88
CA GLU A 903 22.07 27.53 74.33
C GLU A 903 21.50 28.34 73.14
N ASP A 904 22.31 28.67 72.14
CA ASP A 904 21.87 29.41 70.94
C ASP A 904 20.93 28.56 70.07
N GLY A 905 21.25 27.27 69.92
CA GLY A 905 20.42 26.28 69.28
C GLY A 905 19.10 26.07 70.02
N LEU A 906 19.10 26.09 71.35
CA LEU A 906 17.88 26.01 72.16
C LEU A 906 16.97 27.21 71.89
N VAL A 907 17.50 28.44 71.89
CA VAL A 907 16.71 29.65 71.57
C VAL A 907 16.07 29.54 70.19
N SER A 908 16.86 29.13 69.19
CA SER A 908 16.37 28.91 67.83
C SER A 908 15.29 27.82 67.76
N PHE A 909 15.45 26.76 68.55
CA PHE A 909 14.50 25.66 68.63
C PHE A 909 13.20 26.08 69.32
N GLN A 910 13.26 26.86 70.40
CA GLN A 910 12.07 27.38 71.09
C GLN A 910 11.26 28.33 70.21
N ALA A 911 11.94 29.15 69.41
CA ALA A 911 11.28 30.03 68.44
C ALA A 911 10.51 29.24 67.36
N ALA A 912 10.97 28.04 67.01
CA ALA A 912 10.31 27.17 66.02
C ALA A 912 9.06 26.46 66.57
N TYR A 913 8.85 26.44 67.89
CA TYR A 913 7.68 25.85 68.56
C TYR A 913 6.94 26.90 69.40
N PRO A 914 6.21 27.84 68.76
CA PRO A 914 5.45 28.84 69.49
C PRO A 914 4.32 28.19 70.30
N GLY A 915 4.08 28.72 71.50
CA GLY A 915 2.94 28.34 72.33
C GLY A 915 1.60 28.84 71.76
N PRO A 916 0.48 28.58 72.46
CA PRO A 916 -0.87 29.00 72.04
C PRO A 916 -0.99 30.50 71.75
N ASP A 917 -0.19 31.32 72.44
CA ASP A 917 -0.17 32.79 72.30
C ASP A 917 0.72 33.29 71.15
N GLY A 918 1.26 32.38 70.32
CA GLY A 918 2.15 32.70 69.19
C GLY A 918 3.57 33.12 69.58
N LYS A 919 3.90 33.17 70.88
CA LYS A 919 5.24 33.47 71.40
C LYS A 919 6.05 32.19 71.63
N PRO A 920 7.40 32.24 71.57
CA PRO A 920 8.24 31.10 71.93
C PRO A 920 7.94 30.61 73.34
N ALA A 921 7.72 29.30 73.52
CA ALA A 921 7.50 28.73 74.84
C ALA A 921 8.84 28.57 75.58
N GLU A 922 9.01 29.26 76.70
CA GLU A 922 10.23 29.15 77.49
C GLU A 922 10.21 27.92 78.41
N LEU A 923 11.28 27.10 78.35
CA LEU A 923 11.43 25.98 79.27
C LEU A 923 11.80 26.48 80.68
N SER A 924 11.07 26.01 81.69
CA SER A 924 11.39 26.22 83.10
C SER A 924 12.76 25.62 83.47
N GLY A 925 13.37 26.09 84.57
CA GLY A 925 14.67 25.57 85.01
C GLY A 925 14.69 24.05 85.23
N ALA A 926 13.60 23.49 85.78
CA ALA A 926 13.44 22.05 85.95
C ALA A 926 13.37 21.31 84.60
N LEU A 927 12.58 21.81 83.64
CA LEU A 927 12.48 21.21 82.31
C LEU A 927 13.79 21.33 81.52
N ARG A 928 14.52 22.44 81.66
CA ARG A 928 15.88 22.59 81.07
C ARG A 928 16.81 21.51 81.60
N HIS A 929 16.81 21.25 82.91
CA HIS A 929 17.61 20.19 83.50
C HIS A 929 17.23 18.81 82.95
N ILE A 930 15.93 18.50 82.87
CA ILE A 930 15.43 17.24 82.28
C ILE A 930 15.87 17.10 80.81
N CYS A 931 15.81 18.18 80.03
CA CYS A 931 16.14 18.17 78.60
C CYS A 931 17.63 18.05 78.29
N ARG A 932 18.52 18.42 79.23
CA ARG A 932 19.97 18.14 79.12
C ARG A 932 20.29 16.65 79.32
N GLY A 933 19.35 15.88 79.89
CA GLY A 933 19.64 14.51 80.32
C GLY A 933 20.79 14.52 81.34
N ARG A 934 21.77 13.63 81.18
CA ARG A 934 23.03 13.66 81.95
C ARG A 934 24.25 14.01 81.11
N ALA A 935 24.06 14.88 80.13
CA ALA A 935 25.16 15.40 79.34
C ALA A 935 26.12 16.21 80.24
N ALA A 936 27.39 15.83 80.29
CA ALA A 936 28.41 16.56 81.05
C ALA A 936 28.78 17.91 80.39
N ASP A 937 28.48 18.07 79.09
CA ASP A 937 28.80 19.25 78.27
C ASP A 937 27.74 20.37 78.32
N GLY A 938 26.62 20.14 79.02
CA GLY A 938 25.53 21.11 79.17
C GLY A 938 24.59 21.23 77.97
N THR A 939 24.77 20.42 76.93
CA THR A 939 23.92 20.44 75.73
C THR A 939 22.57 19.75 75.94
N TYR A 940 21.57 20.09 75.12
CA TYR A 940 20.20 19.59 75.22
C TYR A 940 19.87 18.54 74.16
N VAL A 941 19.09 17.53 74.55
CA VAL A 941 18.56 16.50 73.64
C VAL A 941 17.34 17.06 72.88
N PRO A 942 17.39 17.20 71.55
CA PRO A 942 16.32 17.82 70.76
C PRO A 942 14.94 17.19 70.99
N LEU A 943 14.87 15.86 71.09
CA LEU A 943 13.62 15.15 71.35
C LEU A 943 13.00 15.57 72.70
N LEU A 944 13.79 15.61 73.77
CA LEU A 944 13.27 15.97 75.10
C LEU A 944 12.80 17.42 75.13
N VAL A 945 13.56 18.33 74.50
CA VAL A 945 13.17 19.74 74.33
C VAL A 945 11.83 19.83 73.61
N ARG A 946 11.66 19.12 72.48
CA ARG A 946 10.39 19.10 71.74
C ARG A 946 9.23 18.61 72.59
N LEU A 947 9.41 17.50 73.30
CA LEU A 947 8.36 16.93 74.16
C LEU A 947 8.02 17.87 75.31
N ALA A 948 9.01 18.50 75.93
CA ALA A 948 8.82 19.47 77.01
C ALA A 948 8.13 20.75 76.53
N LEU A 949 8.43 21.24 75.33
CA LEU A 949 7.75 22.42 74.76
C LEU A 949 6.27 22.15 74.45
N ARG A 950 5.94 20.92 74.02
CA ARG A 950 4.57 20.56 73.61
C ARG A 950 3.69 20.03 74.73
N PHE A 951 4.27 19.29 75.66
CA PHE A 951 3.54 18.55 76.70
C PHE A 951 4.08 18.83 78.11
N GLY A 952 5.11 19.66 78.24
CA GLY A 952 5.62 20.08 79.54
C GLY A 952 4.63 21.01 80.23
N GLY A 953 4.47 20.81 81.53
CA GLY A 953 3.57 21.60 82.39
C GLY A 953 4.01 21.52 83.85
N GLY A 954 3.22 22.12 84.75
CA GLY A 954 3.44 22.02 86.19
C GLY A 954 3.37 20.55 86.65
N GLY A 955 4.39 20.08 87.36
CA GLY A 955 4.48 18.70 87.87
C GLY A 955 5.37 17.74 87.08
N VAL A 956 5.98 18.17 85.96
CA VAL A 956 7.00 17.37 85.26
C VAL A 956 8.39 17.63 85.87
N ASP A 957 8.85 16.68 86.69
CA ASP A 957 10.12 16.74 87.44
C ASP A 957 11.17 15.70 86.98
N SER A 958 10.78 14.79 86.07
CA SER A 958 11.64 13.70 85.59
C SER A 958 11.32 13.33 84.13
N VAL A 959 12.26 12.65 83.47
CA VAL A 959 12.09 12.14 82.10
C VAL A 959 10.88 11.19 81.99
N ILE A 960 10.65 10.35 83.00
CA ILE A 960 9.50 9.42 83.06
C ILE A 960 8.18 10.19 83.09
N ASN A 961 8.10 11.21 83.93
CA ASN A 961 6.91 12.04 84.05
C ASN A 961 6.68 12.86 82.78
N LEU A 962 7.74 13.25 82.08
CA LEU A 962 7.62 13.84 80.74
C LEU A 962 7.02 12.85 79.74
N TYR A 963 7.53 11.62 79.63
CA TYR A 963 6.95 10.61 78.72
C TYR A 963 5.50 10.25 79.10
N ARG A 964 5.18 10.18 80.40
CA ARG A 964 3.81 9.97 80.89
C ARG A 964 2.89 11.12 80.46
N ALA A 965 3.34 12.37 80.65
CA ALA A 965 2.60 13.56 80.24
C ALA A 965 2.41 13.60 78.71
N VAL A 966 3.40 13.15 77.93
CA VAL A 966 3.27 13.01 76.47
C VAL A 966 2.21 11.98 76.10
N PHE A 967 2.22 10.81 76.74
CA PHE A 967 1.23 9.75 76.46
C PHE A 967 -0.20 10.23 76.74
N ALA A 968 -0.43 10.87 77.89
CA ALA A 968 -1.72 11.42 78.27
C ALA A 968 -2.12 12.62 77.40
N GLY A 969 -1.18 13.54 77.14
CA GLY A 969 -1.39 14.74 76.35
C GLY A 969 -1.77 14.44 74.89
N LEU A 970 -1.19 13.39 74.29
CA LEU A 970 -1.59 12.91 72.95
C LEU A 970 -2.99 12.30 72.95
N LEU A 971 -3.37 11.59 74.01
CA LEU A 971 -4.75 11.11 74.21
C LEU A 971 -5.74 12.23 74.55
N LYS A 972 -5.25 13.44 74.83
CA LYS A 972 -6.02 14.62 75.28
C LYS A 972 -6.77 14.35 76.58
N THR A 973 -6.16 13.58 77.47
CA THR A 973 -6.70 13.21 78.78
C THR A 973 -5.71 13.53 79.89
N ASP A 974 -6.18 13.48 81.14
CA ASP A 974 -5.31 13.62 82.30
C ASP A 974 -4.42 12.36 82.48
N PRO A 975 -3.14 12.50 82.89
CA PRO A 975 -2.26 11.37 83.20
C PRO A 975 -2.81 10.37 84.22
N ASP A 976 -3.69 10.79 85.13
CA ASP A 976 -4.29 9.96 86.17
C ASP A 976 -5.70 9.46 85.81
N ASP A 977 -6.21 9.78 84.62
CA ASP A 977 -7.52 9.30 84.15
C ASP A 977 -7.54 7.77 83.95
N ALA A 978 -8.68 7.14 84.29
CA ALA A 978 -8.83 5.69 84.22
C ALA A 978 -8.73 5.13 82.78
N ALA A 979 -9.25 5.86 81.79
CA ALA A 979 -9.16 5.46 80.39
C ALA A 979 -7.72 5.65 79.85
N THR A 980 -6.99 6.65 80.34
CA THR A 980 -5.54 6.79 80.08
C THR A 980 -4.79 5.57 80.62
N SER A 981 -5.10 5.15 81.84
CA SER A 981 -4.46 4.00 82.51
C SER A 981 -4.76 2.67 81.81
N GLU A 982 -5.99 2.46 81.34
CA GLU A 982 -6.34 1.29 80.52
C GLU A 982 -5.55 1.27 79.21
N MET A 983 -5.49 2.40 78.50
CA MET A 983 -4.79 2.49 77.22
C MET A 983 -3.27 2.35 77.38
N LEU A 984 -2.73 2.86 78.49
CA LEU A 984 -1.34 2.74 78.88
C LEU A 984 -0.96 1.28 79.17
N ALA A 985 -1.79 0.55 79.94
CA ALA A 985 -1.60 -0.87 80.18
C ALA A 985 -1.68 -1.70 78.88
N PHE A 986 -2.61 -1.37 77.98
CA PHE A 986 -2.68 -2.00 76.67
C PHE A 986 -1.41 -1.77 75.85
N ALA A 987 -0.92 -0.53 75.80
CA ALA A 987 0.31 -0.20 75.08
C ALA A 987 1.55 -0.86 75.70
N GLU A 988 1.61 -0.98 77.03
CA GLU A 988 2.65 -1.72 77.76
C GLU A 988 2.69 -3.20 77.37
N THR A 989 1.53 -3.89 77.37
CA THR A 989 1.41 -5.29 76.92
C THR A 989 1.83 -5.43 75.45
N LEU A 990 1.31 -4.57 74.58
CA LEU A 990 1.67 -4.55 73.16
C LEU A 990 3.18 -4.43 72.93
N CYS A 991 3.86 -3.61 73.72
CA CYS A 991 5.32 -3.43 73.63
C CYS A 991 6.12 -4.63 74.16
N LEU A 992 5.56 -5.40 75.10
CA LEU A 992 6.16 -6.67 75.54
C LEU A 992 6.05 -7.74 74.44
N ASP A 993 4.87 -7.87 73.85
CA ASP A 993 4.59 -8.92 72.87
C ASP A 993 5.26 -8.64 71.52
N SER A 994 5.52 -7.37 71.19
CA SER A 994 6.20 -6.98 69.95
C SER A 994 7.71 -6.78 70.13
N TYR A 995 8.11 -5.66 70.72
CA TYR A 995 9.50 -5.22 70.76
C TYR A 995 10.35 -6.01 71.75
N TRP A 996 9.83 -6.37 72.93
CA TRP A 996 10.59 -7.19 73.88
C TRP A 996 10.72 -8.65 73.41
N ALA A 997 9.63 -9.30 73.00
CA ALA A 997 9.66 -10.70 72.59
C ALA A 997 10.32 -10.91 71.23
N HIS A 998 9.95 -10.12 70.21
CA HIS A 998 10.33 -10.36 68.81
C HIS A 998 11.25 -9.28 68.22
N ARG A 999 11.51 -8.18 68.94
CA ARG A 999 12.31 -7.02 68.48
C ARG A 999 11.64 -6.28 67.31
N HIS A 1000 10.32 -6.42 67.20
CA HIS A 1000 9.54 -5.75 66.17
C HIS A 1000 9.10 -4.37 66.66
N ARG A 1001 9.62 -3.31 66.04
CA ARG A 1001 9.13 -1.92 66.24
C ARG A 1001 7.89 -1.60 65.40
N LEU A 1002 7.61 -2.44 64.41
CA LEU A 1002 6.43 -2.39 63.56
C LEU A 1002 5.32 -3.25 64.16
N LEU A 1003 4.11 -2.72 64.16
CA LEU A 1003 2.90 -3.36 64.66
C LEU A 1003 1.94 -3.58 63.50
N VAL A 1004 1.41 -4.79 63.37
CA VAL A 1004 0.37 -5.10 62.40
C VAL A 1004 -0.90 -4.38 62.83
N PHE A 1005 -1.44 -3.53 61.94
CA PHE A 1005 -2.63 -2.75 62.19
C PHE A 1005 -3.86 -3.35 61.51
N ARG A 1006 -3.75 -3.59 60.20
CA ARG A 1006 -4.84 -4.19 59.42
C ARG A 1006 -5.00 -5.64 59.83
N ASP A 1007 -6.24 -6.07 60.04
CA ASP A 1007 -6.60 -7.43 60.45
C ASP A 1007 -6.11 -7.81 61.86
N SER A 1008 -5.68 -6.82 62.67
CA SER A 1008 -5.32 -7.05 64.07
C SER A 1008 -6.58 -7.27 64.93
N PRO A 1009 -6.59 -8.24 65.87
CA PRO A 1009 -7.71 -8.41 66.80
C PRO A 1009 -7.92 -7.17 67.70
N ASP A 1010 -6.90 -6.34 67.86
CA ASP A 1010 -6.93 -5.11 68.66
C ASP A 1010 -7.07 -3.82 67.82
N GLU A 1011 -7.54 -3.91 66.57
CA GLU A 1011 -7.61 -2.77 65.63
C GLU A 1011 -8.30 -1.54 66.24
N ALA A 1012 -9.35 -1.71 67.06
CA ALA A 1012 -10.05 -0.58 67.70
C ALA A 1012 -9.16 0.21 68.67
N LYS A 1013 -8.37 -0.49 69.51
CA LYS A 1013 -7.45 0.15 70.47
C LYS A 1013 -6.23 0.74 69.73
N LEU A 1014 -5.71 0.04 68.72
CA LEU A 1014 -4.66 0.55 67.85
C LEU A 1014 -5.10 1.80 67.08
N ARG A 1015 -6.34 1.84 66.59
CA ARG A 1015 -6.91 3.01 65.90
C ARG A 1015 -7.01 4.19 66.85
N ARG A 1016 -7.41 3.99 68.11
CA ARG A 1016 -7.42 5.06 69.12
C ARG A 1016 -6.01 5.63 69.37
N LEU A 1017 -4.99 4.79 69.45
CA LEU A 1017 -3.59 5.24 69.57
C LEU A 1017 -3.09 5.95 68.29
N LEU A 1018 -3.52 5.49 67.11
CA LEU A 1018 -3.21 6.11 65.83
C LEU A 1018 -3.85 7.50 65.69
N ASP A 1019 -5.14 7.61 66.01
CA ASP A 1019 -5.90 8.88 65.95
C ASP A 1019 -5.38 9.91 66.97
N ALA A 1020 -4.83 9.44 68.09
CA ALA A 1020 -4.16 10.26 69.10
C ALA A 1020 -2.75 10.74 68.68
N GLY A 1021 -2.17 10.18 67.61
CA GLY A 1021 -0.78 10.48 67.21
C GLY A 1021 0.28 9.80 68.07
N LEU A 1022 -0.11 8.80 68.87
CA LEU A 1022 0.82 7.91 69.58
C LEU A 1022 1.43 6.87 68.63
N LEU A 1023 0.59 6.33 67.74
CA LEU A 1023 1.02 5.52 66.61
C LEU A 1023 0.98 6.35 65.32
N VAL A 1024 1.84 6.00 64.37
CA VAL A 1024 1.92 6.60 63.04
C VAL A 1024 1.98 5.50 61.99
N PRO A 1025 1.44 5.72 60.77
CA PRO A 1025 1.58 4.77 59.67
C PRO A 1025 3.06 4.51 59.33
N ALA A 1026 3.40 3.25 59.12
CA ALA A 1026 4.75 2.83 58.73
C ALA A 1026 4.87 2.45 57.24
N ASP A 1027 3.75 2.33 56.52
CA ASP A 1027 3.75 1.97 55.11
C ASP A 1027 4.43 3.03 54.23
N ALA A 1028 5.17 2.62 53.21
CA ALA A 1028 5.76 3.54 52.23
C ALA A 1028 4.68 4.34 51.45
N ARG A 1029 3.46 3.78 51.36
CA ARG A 1029 2.27 4.37 50.74
C ARG A 1029 1.05 4.07 51.60
N PRO A 1030 0.80 4.83 52.68
CA PRO A 1030 -0.33 4.55 53.54
C PRO A 1030 -1.63 4.79 52.75
N GLY A 1031 -2.46 3.74 52.65
CA GLY A 1031 -3.84 3.87 52.20
C GLY A 1031 -4.69 4.61 53.24
N PRO A 1032 -6.01 4.70 53.06
CA PRO A 1032 -6.90 5.27 54.09
C PRO A 1032 -6.83 4.48 55.42
N VAL A 1033 -6.47 3.20 55.36
CA VAL A 1033 -6.18 2.36 56.53
C VAL A 1033 -4.76 1.80 56.38
N PRO A 1034 -3.84 2.06 57.33
CA PRO A 1034 -2.48 1.54 57.25
C PRO A 1034 -2.45 0.01 57.43
N THR A 1035 -1.48 -0.66 56.80
CA THR A 1035 -1.21 -2.08 57.05
C THR A 1035 -0.40 -2.25 58.32
N HIS A 1036 0.63 -1.42 58.49
CA HIS A 1036 1.49 -1.41 59.65
C HIS A 1036 1.56 -0.02 60.28
N VAL A 1037 1.67 0.01 61.60
CA VAL A 1037 1.89 1.22 62.39
C VAL A 1037 3.10 1.05 63.29
N ARG A 1038 3.64 2.16 63.78
CA ARG A 1038 4.72 2.21 64.76
C ARG A 1038 4.49 3.37 65.70
N PHE A 1039 5.18 3.41 66.84
CA PHE A 1039 5.14 4.60 67.70
C PHE A 1039 5.72 5.83 66.98
N PHE A 1040 5.19 7.02 67.29
CA PHE A 1040 5.65 8.28 66.68
C PHE A 1040 7.16 8.53 66.89
N HIS A 1041 7.71 7.97 67.97
CA HIS A 1041 9.14 7.90 68.22
C HIS A 1041 9.47 6.60 68.97
N ASP A 1042 10.58 5.98 68.59
CA ASP A 1042 11.10 4.73 69.13
C ASP A 1042 11.25 4.71 70.66
N SER A 1043 11.60 5.86 71.24
CA SER A 1043 11.77 6.02 72.69
C SER A 1043 10.48 5.97 73.48
N MET A 1044 9.33 6.26 72.85
CA MET A 1044 8.04 6.03 73.49
C MET A 1044 7.81 4.52 73.66
N GLN A 1045 8.12 3.73 72.64
CA GLN A 1045 8.03 2.26 72.73
C GLN A 1045 8.99 1.72 73.78
N SER A 1046 10.26 2.14 73.76
CA SER A 1046 11.24 1.70 74.75
C SER A 1046 10.87 2.13 76.18
N TYR A 1047 10.18 3.26 76.36
CA TYR A 1047 9.66 3.72 77.66
C TYR A 1047 8.53 2.82 78.16
N LEU A 1048 7.56 2.52 77.29
CA LEU A 1048 6.44 1.63 77.60
C LEU A 1048 6.93 0.21 77.91
N THR A 1049 7.92 -0.30 77.17
CA THR A 1049 8.57 -1.58 77.48
C THR A 1049 9.27 -1.56 78.84
N ALA A 1050 10.04 -0.51 79.15
CA ALA A 1050 10.71 -0.38 80.45
C ALA A 1050 9.72 -0.38 81.61
N ARG A 1051 8.59 0.31 81.46
CA ARG A 1051 7.47 0.30 82.43
C ARG A 1051 6.85 -1.08 82.59
N ALA A 1052 6.55 -1.75 81.48
CA ALA A 1052 5.97 -3.08 81.51
C ALA A 1052 6.92 -4.10 82.17
N LEU A 1053 8.23 -4.00 81.91
CA LEU A 1053 9.26 -4.80 82.58
C LEU A 1053 9.33 -4.49 84.07
N PHE A 1054 9.27 -3.22 84.48
CA PHE A 1054 9.21 -2.87 85.89
C PHE A 1054 7.97 -3.47 86.56
N ALA A 1055 6.79 -3.32 85.96
CA ALA A 1055 5.56 -3.90 86.49
C ALA A 1055 5.66 -5.43 86.65
N ARG A 1056 6.30 -6.14 85.71
CA ARG A 1056 6.49 -7.60 85.75
C ARG A 1056 7.58 -8.06 86.74
N TYR A 1057 8.61 -7.26 87.01
CA TYR A 1057 9.78 -7.66 87.80
C TYR A 1057 9.93 -6.94 89.15
N ALA A 1058 9.15 -5.89 89.45
CA ALA A 1058 9.27 -5.11 90.68
C ALA A 1058 9.17 -5.97 91.95
N ALA A 1059 8.26 -6.95 91.97
CA ALA A 1059 8.08 -7.87 93.10
C ALA A 1059 9.00 -9.10 93.06
N LYS A 1060 9.75 -9.33 91.97
CA LYS A 1060 10.62 -10.50 91.84
C LYS A 1060 11.93 -10.33 92.61
N ALA A 1061 12.48 -11.44 93.12
CA ALA A 1061 13.73 -11.42 93.87
C ALA A 1061 14.95 -10.97 93.05
N ARG A 1062 14.91 -11.12 91.71
CA ARG A 1062 15.99 -10.77 90.79
C ARG A 1062 15.48 -9.96 89.60
N TRP A 1063 16.30 -9.03 89.11
CA TRP A 1063 16.00 -8.18 87.94
C TRP A 1063 16.83 -8.59 86.71
N ASP A 1064 16.80 -9.89 86.38
CA ASP A 1064 17.60 -10.44 85.28
C ASP A 1064 17.23 -9.84 83.90
N CYS A 1065 16.03 -9.25 83.74
CA CYS A 1065 15.63 -8.51 82.54
C CYS A 1065 16.56 -7.34 82.20
N LEU A 1066 17.27 -6.75 83.19
CA LEU A 1066 18.25 -5.70 82.97
C LEU A 1066 19.49 -6.19 82.22
N TRP A 1067 19.86 -7.46 82.37
CA TRP A 1067 20.96 -8.06 81.61
C TRP A 1067 20.59 -8.13 80.14
N ARG A 1068 19.38 -8.62 79.83
CA ARG A 1068 18.84 -8.68 78.47
C ARG A 1068 18.66 -7.32 77.83
N ALA A 1069 18.05 -6.38 78.55
CA ALA A 1069 17.87 -5.02 78.06
C ALA A 1069 19.19 -4.34 77.67
N ALA A 1070 20.27 -4.56 78.44
CA ALA A 1070 21.57 -3.94 78.19
C ALA A 1070 22.45 -4.71 77.19
N GLY A 1071 22.45 -6.05 77.26
CA GLY A 1071 23.45 -6.87 76.59
C GLY A 1071 23.01 -7.52 75.29
N GLU A 1072 21.71 -7.82 75.11
CA GLU A 1072 21.26 -8.53 73.91
C GLU A 1072 21.60 -7.72 72.65
N PRO A 1073 22.29 -8.29 71.63
CA PRO A 1073 22.67 -7.56 70.43
C PRO A 1073 21.53 -6.81 69.74
N GLY A 1074 20.30 -7.32 69.84
CA GLY A 1074 19.11 -6.63 69.33
C GLY A 1074 18.84 -5.29 70.01
N PHE A 1075 19.03 -5.20 71.32
CA PHE A 1075 18.84 -3.96 72.10
C PHE A 1075 20.13 -3.15 72.22
N ALA A 1076 21.29 -3.79 72.43
CA ALA A 1076 22.59 -3.16 72.60
C ALA A 1076 23.01 -2.27 71.40
N ARG A 1077 22.57 -2.64 70.19
CA ARG A 1077 22.78 -1.86 68.96
C ARG A 1077 21.90 -0.61 68.89
N GLU A 1078 20.80 -0.58 69.63
CA GLU A 1078 19.88 0.55 69.70
C GLU A 1078 20.38 1.59 70.71
N GLN A 1079 21.54 2.18 70.42
CA GLN A 1079 22.11 3.19 71.31
C GLN A 1079 21.25 4.45 71.37
N SER A 1080 21.20 5.05 72.57
CA SER A 1080 20.52 6.31 72.82
C SER A 1080 21.42 7.25 73.59
N ASP A 1081 21.15 8.54 73.40
CA ASP A 1081 21.84 9.64 74.07
C ASP A 1081 20.96 10.29 75.15
N LEU A 1082 19.82 9.67 75.48
CA LEU A 1082 18.85 10.19 76.44
C LEU A 1082 19.46 10.38 77.84
N MET A 1083 20.30 9.42 78.27
CA MET A 1083 20.93 9.41 79.58
C MET A 1083 22.44 9.55 79.48
N THR A 1084 23.05 8.55 78.86
CA THR A 1084 24.48 8.33 78.83
C THR A 1084 24.92 8.24 77.39
N GLU A 1085 26.15 8.64 77.09
CA GLU A 1085 26.76 8.45 75.75
C GLU A 1085 26.97 6.96 75.39
N ALA A 1086 26.49 6.03 76.22
CA ALA A 1086 26.66 4.59 76.03
C ALA A 1086 25.46 3.80 76.58
N GLY A 1087 25.19 2.64 75.95
CA GLY A 1087 24.13 1.71 76.35
C GLY A 1087 22.92 1.71 75.43
N SER A 1088 22.14 0.63 75.49
CA SER A 1088 20.87 0.52 74.77
C SER A 1088 19.84 1.52 75.30
N GLU A 1089 18.98 2.00 74.40
CA GLU A 1089 17.85 2.87 74.71
C GLU A 1089 16.92 2.27 75.75
N LEU A 1090 16.61 0.97 75.61
CA LEU A 1090 15.76 0.24 76.54
C LEU A 1090 16.40 0.16 77.93
N PHE A 1091 17.70 -0.14 78.04
CA PHE A 1091 18.38 -0.16 79.34
C PHE A 1091 18.37 1.22 80.00
N GLN A 1092 18.69 2.27 79.25
CA GLN A 1092 18.65 3.64 79.77
C GLN A 1092 17.26 3.99 80.32
N LEU A 1093 16.18 3.63 79.63
CA LEU A 1093 14.82 3.85 80.11
C LEU A 1093 14.46 2.95 81.30
N CYS A 1094 14.95 1.70 81.35
CA CYS A 1094 14.83 0.87 82.55
C CYS A 1094 15.51 1.51 83.76
N THR A 1095 16.70 2.10 83.60
CA THR A 1095 17.38 2.76 84.74
C THR A 1095 16.60 3.94 85.30
N TYR A 1096 15.87 4.67 84.45
CA TYR A 1096 14.93 5.68 84.92
C TYR A 1096 13.74 5.03 85.64
N VAL A 1097 13.01 4.16 84.96
CA VAL A 1097 11.75 3.58 85.46
C VAL A 1097 11.93 2.79 86.77
N PHE A 1098 13.01 2.00 86.88
CA PHE A 1098 13.30 1.20 88.07
C PHE A 1098 13.81 2.05 89.24
N GLY A 1099 14.20 3.31 88.98
CA GLY A 1099 14.73 4.23 89.99
C GLY A 1099 16.20 3.99 90.33
N HIS A 1100 16.88 5.02 90.84
CA HIS A 1100 18.31 4.96 91.20
C HIS A 1100 18.56 4.57 92.66
N ASP A 1101 17.71 3.71 93.18
CA ASP A 1101 17.77 3.26 94.56
C ASP A 1101 18.90 2.23 94.78
N ALA A 1102 19.10 1.86 96.04
CA ALA A 1102 20.09 0.85 96.42
C ALA A 1102 19.84 -0.51 95.74
N ARG A 1103 18.60 -0.81 95.37
CA ARG A 1103 18.23 -2.09 94.75
C ARG A 1103 18.75 -2.17 93.33
N LEU A 1104 18.55 -1.15 92.50
CA LEU A 1104 19.08 -1.15 91.13
C LEU A 1104 20.61 -1.29 91.15
N ARG A 1105 21.30 -0.53 92.00
CA ARG A 1105 22.77 -0.60 92.13
C ARG A 1105 23.26 -2.00 92.57
N SER A 1106 22.55 -2.61 93.52
CA SER A 1106 22.84 -3.97 93.97
C SER A 1106 22.70 -4.99 92.85
N GLU A 1107 21.62 -4.91 92.06
CA GLU A 1107 21.40 -5.84 90.93
C GLU A 1107 22.45 -5.67 89.82
N LEU A 1108 22.80 -4.43 89.45
CA LEU A 1108 23.86 -4.19 88.46
C LEU A 1108 25.22 -4.69 88.93
N THR A 1109 25.54 -4.49 90.22
CA THR A 1109 26.76 -4.99 90.86
C THR A 1109 26.81 -6.51 90.82
N ARG A 1110 25.74 -7.18 91.27
CA ARG A 1110 25.59 -8.64 91.26
C ARG A 1110 25.82 -9.21 89.86
N HIS A 1111 25.21 -8.60 88.84
CA HIS A 1111 25.39 -8.99 87.45
C HIS A 1111 26.83 -8.84 86.95
N LEU A 1112 27.51 -7.73 87.27
CA LEU A 1112 28.92 -7.52 86.91
C LEU A 1112 29.85 -8.50 87.64
N GLU A 1113 29.54 -8.86 88.88
CA GLU A 1113 30.29 -9.86 89.65
C GLU A 1113 30.12 -11.26 89.06
N LEU A 1114 28.88 -11.65 88.71
CA LEU A 1114 28.62 -12.91 87.99
C LEU A 1114 29.36 -12.94 86.65
N CYS A 1115 29.41 -11.80 85.94
CA CYS A 1115 30.15 -11.68 84.70
C CYS A 1115 31.66 -11.83 84.91
N ALA A 1116 32.20 -11.20 85.96
CA ALA A 1116 33.60 -11.32 86.33
C ALA A 1116 33.99 -12.76 86.68
N GLU A 1117 33.10 -13.52 87.31
CA GLU A 1117 33.29 -14.94 87.65
C GLU A 1117 33.27 -15.83 86.42
N ALA A 1118 32.27 -15.65 85.56
CA ALA A 1118 32.05 -16.53 84.42
C ALA A 1118 33.02 -16.27 83.23
N ASN A 1119 33.66 -15.09 83.17
CA ASN A 1119 34.36 -14.62 81.97
C ASN A 1119 35.80 -14.11 82.20
N ASP A 1120 36.47 -14.52 83.28
CA ASP A 1120 37.83 -14.08 83.61
C ASP A 1120 38.84 -14.32 82.47
N GLU A 1121 38.69 -15.42 81.72
CA GLU A 1121 39.54 -15.76 80.56
C GLU A 1121 39.07 -15.13 79.23
N ARG A 1122 37.84 -14.60 79.17
CA ARG A 1122 37.18 -14.17 77.94
C ARG A 1122 37.11 -12.65 77.77
N LEU A 1123 37.10 -11.90 78.88
CA LEU A 1123 37.18 -10.45 78.87
C LEU A 1123 38.64 -9.97 78.76
N THR A 1124 38.87 -8.87 78.05
CA THR A 1124 40.21 -8.25 77.98
C THR A 1124 40.33 -7.10 78.97
N LYS A 1125 41.52 -6.94 79.56
CA LYS A 1125 41.81 -5.81 80.45
C LYS A 1125 41.60 -4.45 79.76
N GLU A 1126 41.97 -4.36 78.48
CA GLU A 1126 41.76 -3.15 77.69
C GLU A 1126 40.29 -2.86 77.45
N GLY A 1127 39.46 -3.89 77.19
CA GLY A 1127 38.02 -3.74 77.05
C GLY A 1127 37.36 -3.22 78.33
N ILE A 1128 37.77 -3.73 79.50
CA ILE A 1128 37.27 -3.27 80.80
C ILE A 1128 37.72 -1.83 81.09
N LEU A 1129 38.98 -1.49 80.82
CA LEU A 1129 39.48 -0.13 80.99
C LEU A 1129 38.82 0.86 80.01
N ALA A 1130 38.54 0.44 78.78
CA ALA A 1130 37.80 1.26 77.81
C ALA A 1130 36.36 1.49 78.24
N ALA A 1131 35.74 0.51 78.93
CA ALA A 1131 34.39 0.63 79.46
C ALA A 1131 34.26 1.69 80.56
N LEU A 1132 35.33 1.95 81.32
CA LEU A 1132 35.32 2.96 82.39
C LEU A 1132 35.25 4.41 81.86
N PRO A 1133 34.59 5.32 82.61
CA PRO A 1133 34.71 6.77 82.40
C PRO A 1133 36.16 7.23 82.48
N GLU A 1134 36.55 8.20 81.65
CA GLU A 1134 37.95 8.65 81.53
C GLU A 1134 38.57 9.10 82.85
N SER A 1135 37.80 9.78 83.69
CA SER A 1135 38.20 10.22 85.03
C SER A 1135 38.60 9.05 85.94
N LEU A 1136 38.02 7.86 85.76
CA LEU A 1136 38.22 6.68 86.60
C LEU A 1136 39.19 5.66 86.01
N ARG A 1137 39.49 5.74 84.71
CA ARG A 1137 40.43 4.83 84.01
C ARG A 1137 41.78 4.77 84.71
N ASN A 1138 42.32 5.92 85.12
CA ASN A 1138 43.63 6.00 85.75
C ASN A 1138 43.65 5.41 87.17
N ALA A 1139 42.56 5.53 87.92
CA ALA A 1139 42.42 4.95 89.25
C ALA A 1139 42.36 3.42 89.18
N ALA A 1140 41.47 2.88 88.33
CA ALA A 1140 41.35 1.44 88.10
C ALA A 1140 42.60 0.81 87.47
N ARG A 1141 43.31 1.54 86.60
CA ARG A 1141 44.58 1.09 86.00
C ARG A 1141 45.70 1.00 87.04
N LYS A 1142 45.71 1.86 88.08
CA LYS A 1142 46.71 1.80 89.16
C LYS A 1142 46.46 0.63 90.10
N SER A 1143 45.21 0.39 90.53
CA SER A 1143 44.87 -0.76 91.39
C SER A 1143 44.87 -2.09 90.64
N GLY A 1144 44.56 -2.09 89.34
CA GLY A 1144 44.37 -3.27 88.51
C GLY A 1144 45.60 -3.84 87.78
N ARG A 1145 46.79 -3.23 87.91
CA ARG A 1145 48.01 -3.63 87.17
C ARG A 1145 48.39 -5.11 87.33
N LYS A 1146 48.10 -5.72 88.48
CA LYS A 1146 48.42 -7.12 88.80
C LYS A 1146 47.22 -8.07 88.79
N LEU A 1147 46.00 -7.58 88.53
CA LEU A 1147 44.76 -8.36 88.58
C LEU A 1147 44.48 -9.06 87.24
N GLY A 1148 43.84 -10.24 87.25
CA GLY A 1148 43.23 -10.84 86.05
C GLY A 1148 42.02 -10.02 85.55
N PRO A 1149 41.47 -10.26 84.34
CA PRO A 1149 40.35 -9.48 83.79
C PRO A 1149 39.09 -9.46 84.68
N GLY A 1150 38.64 -10.58 85.22
CA GLY A 1150 37.51 -10.68 86.15
C GLY A 1150 37.79 -9.98 87.48
N ALA A 1151 38.98 -10.17 88.06
CA ALA A 1151 39.39 -9.41 89.26
C ALA A 1151 39.46 -7.89 88.99
N LEU A 1152 39.89 -7.48 87.79
CA LEU A 1152 39.87 -6.09 87.34
C LEU A 1152 38.44 -5.58 87.15
N LEU A 1153 37.51 -6.39 86.66
CA LEU A 1153 36.10 -6.01 86.54
C LEU A 1153 35.46 -5.81 87.93
N ARG A 1154 35.73 -6.68 88.91
CA ARG A 1154 35.27 -6.49 90.30
C ARG A 1154 35.81 -5.19 90.90
N GLU A 1155 37.10 -4.91 90.69
CA GLU A 1155 37.72 -3.66 91.15
C GLU A 1155 37.14 -2.44 90.43
N ALA A 1156 36.88 -2.53 89.11
CA ALA A 1156 36.20 -1.49 88.35
C ALA A 1156 34.77 -1.23 88.88
N THR A 1157 34.02 -2.29 89.19
CA THR A 1157 32.69 -2.21 89.81
C THR A 1157 32.76 -1.52 91.17
N ARG A 1158 33.73 -1.87 92.02
CA ARG A 1158 33.95 -1.22 93.33
C ARG A 1158 34.26 0.27 93.19
N VAL A 1159 35.20 0.63 92.32
CA VAL A 1159 35.58 2.04 92.07
C VAL A 1159 34.40 2.85 91.52
N CYS A 1160 33.58 2.26 90.64
CA CYS A 1160 32.37 2.89 90.14
C CYS A 1160 31.28 3.05 91.20
N MET A 1161 31.13 2.09 92.12
CA MET A 1161 30.19 2.15 93.25
C MET A 1161 30.53 3.24 94.26
N GLU A 1162 31.83 3.48 94.49
CA GLU A 1162 32.33 4.53 95.39
C GLU A 1162 32.25 5.93 94.78
N HIS A 1163 31.97 6.05 93.47
CA HIS A 1163 31.83 7.33 92.80
C HIS A 1163 30.53 8.02 93.24
N PRO A 1164 30.59 9.29 93.69
CA PRO A 1164 29.47 9.98 94.34
C PRO A 1164 28.21 10.09 93.47
N GLU A 1165 28.37 10.11 92.14
CA GLU A 1165 27.26 10.30 91.20
C GLU A 1165 26.56 8.99 90.79
N GLY A 1166 27.09 7.81 91.12
CA GLY A 1166 26.51 6.49 90.76
C GLY A 1166 26.48 6.17 89.26
N ASP A 1167 26.53 7.17 88.38
CA ASP A 1167 26.51 7.09 86.91
C ASP A 1167 27.64 6.24 86.32
N ALA A 1168 28.79 6.25 86.98
CA ALA A 1168 29.94 5.45 86.60
C ALA A 1168 29.63 3.94 86.57
N LEU A 1169 28.80 3.45 87.50
CA LEU A 1169 28.39 2.05 87.54
C LEU A 1169 27.47 1.70 86.36
N PHE A 1170 26.51 2.57 86.06
CA PHE A 1170 25.59 2.39 84.94
C PHE A 1170 26.33 2.39 83.60
N LEU A 1171 27.28 3.30 83.42
CA LEU A 1171 28.14 3.36 82.23
C LEU A 1171 29.01 2.12 82.08
N LEU A 1172 29.64 1.67 83.16
CA LEU A 1172 30.42 0.44 83.17
C LEU A 1172 29.53 -0.74 82.77
N TYR A 1173 28.37 -0.89 83.41
CA TYR A 1173 27.41 -1.95 83.12
C TYR A 1173 26.96 -1.94 81.66
N ALA A 1174 26.52 -0.79 81.16
CA ALA A 1174 26.03 -0.62 79.79
C ALA A 1174 27.06 -0.97 78.72
N ARG A 1175 28.36 -0.79 79.01
CA ARG A 1175 29.47 -1.11 78.10
C ARG A 1175 29.97 -2.55 78.24
N ILE A 1176 29.87 -3.14 79.43
CA ILE A 1176 30.29 -4.53 79.69
C ILE A 1176 29.21 -5.54 79.28
N ALA A 1177 27.93 -5.28 79.56
CA ALA A 1177 26.85 -6.23 79.30
C ALA A 1177 26.79 -6.71 77.83
N PRO A 1178 26.97 -5.86 76.79
CA PRO A 1178 27.04 -6.33 75.40
C PRO A 1178 28.24 -7.22 75.10
N LEU A 1179 29.40 -6.90 75.69
CA LEU A 1179 30.63 -7.69 75.52
C LEU A 1179 30.46 -9.08 76.15
N ALA A 1180 29.77 -9.15 77.29
CA ALA A 1180 29.55 -10.37 78.05
C ALA A 1180 28.32 -11.17 77.63
N TRP A 1181 27.45 -10.61 76.79
CA TRP A 1181 26.19 -11.24 76.38
C TRP A 1181 26.30 -12.64 75.79
N PRO A 1182 27.31 -12.97 74.94
CA PRO A 1182 27.49 -14.33 74.41
C PRO A 1182 27.68 -15.40 75.49
N TRP A 1183 27.97 -14.99 76.72
CA TRP A 1183 28.27 -15.85 77.86
C TRP A 1183 27.33 -15.58 79.04
N ARG A 1184 26.10 -15.15 78.74
CA ARG A 1184 25.06 -14.92 79.75
C ARG A 1184 24.76 -16.22 80.54
N PRO A 1185 24.42 -16.14 81.83
CA PRO A 1185 23.84 -17.27 82.55
C PRO A 1185 22.50 -17.66 81.92
N ASP A 1186 22.15 -18.95 81.89
CA ASP A 1186 20.86 -19.41 81.38
C ASP A 1186 19.72 -18.69 82.12
N GLU A 1187 18.89 -17.95 81.38
CA GLU A 1187 17.63 -17.43 81.91
C GLU A 1187 16.75 -18.63 82.27
N ALA A 1188 16.22 -18.68 83.50
CA ALA A 1188 15.18 -19.64 83.83
C ALA A 1188 14.06 -19.54 82.78
N PRO A 1189 13.55 -20.66 82.23
CA PRO A 1189 12.63 -20.65 81.10
C PRO A 1189 11.45 -19.72 81.40
N ALA A 1190 11.19 -18.80 80.47
CA ALA A 1190 10.00 -17.98 80.52
C ALA A 1190 8.78 -18.90 80.54
N GLU A 1191 7.90 -18.76 81.53
CA GLU A 1191 6.62 -19.46 81.54
C GLU A 1191 5.92 -19.28 80.20
N ASP A 1192 5.55 -20.40 79.57
CA ASP A 1192 4.89 -20.49 78.27
C ASP A 1192 3.62 -19.62 78.24
N SER A 1193 3.74 -18.42 77.68
CA SER A 1193 2.60 -17.57 77.37
C SER A 1193 2.04 -17.96 76.02
N ARG A 1194 0.99 -18.81 76.07
CA ARG A 1194 -0.11 -18.98 75.10
C ARG A 1194 0.21 -18.87 73.61
N THR A 1195 0.29 -20.05 72.99
CA THR A 1195 -0.25 -20.41 71.67
C THR A 1195 -0.07 -19.40 70.54
N ASP A 1196 0.92 -19.69 69.71
CA ASP A 1196 1.02 -19.26 68.32
C ASP A 1196 -0.34 -19.42 67.61
N ALA A 1197 -0.89 -18.30 67.13
CA ALA A 1197 -1.97 -18.29 66.16
C ALA A 1197 -1.60 -17.32 65.02
N ALA A 1198 -1.34 -17.94 63.86
CA ALA A 1198 -1.28 -17.40 62.49
C ALA A 1198 -0.11 -16.48 62.12
#